data_AF-A0AAU4VIY1-F1
#
_entry.id   AF-A0AAU4VIY1-F1
#
_cell.length_a   1.000
_cell.length_b   1.000
_cell.length_c   1.000
_cell.angle_alpha   90.00
_cell.angle_beta   90.00
_cell.angle_gamma   90.00
#
_symmetry.space_group_name_H-M   'P 1'
#
loop_
_entity.id
_entity.type
_entity.pdbx_description
1 polymer ?
#
loop_
_entity_poly.entity_id
_entity_poly.type
_entity_poly.pdbx_seq_one_letter_code
_entity_poly.pdbx_strand_id
1 'polypeptide(L)'
;MAEIIDYGQFAERLRRQEGRPRWELLDAVQREWGYEDPGGEPVASRWDGENLGYGIDESLPVPAALAEWWDSPVNSFSFRPRLYWTHTQWPPSIWVDEYGEQDADEDAYDDSYAEDVEDAEDVEDDASLDPARADGLPEGHPLLPPDAPDRRICIFMSEYQYCNQWGYLAAEASHPDPRVLVSTGGGWRLQSRSLSEFFLQLALERLPGTYGWTLKVRGADIQDPPAVLDRLTASYGELGLLPWQELACDALMYGGPDALISRARGSGSGFDLVIYGRTREALLQVVETLGLACTEEDVQPPGEVPEPLEELGAFALTDGDADDHGRWRVDSTGTVPAAVTVPSALRALPDRTAVALDEEASLAAAGDAEGRVHLWESTAEAAADGPAEAVSKPLHRAPVTALACFRPDDAHRAVVSGDAHGVLRYWRTDCDPRPQPFDRRRTAVTALTAAGLATGPALACAWADGLVRIWDLDSGSVARLRLGTGIEDLVLEGDGTLYVTGPAGQVALRLDAEGLWPHRELQLRLHDVDWGSYWSARGPAHAVRGLIGKVASDHKETALGAVHDLYRLLVSKGSSLTAAAPAVPFLAELMTDPANQARPTLLLLIADIADCSSAENRAAVRAVLPMLRHLHDDPLSSIRWAAAELEKHCAPRPGEE
;
A
#
# COMPACT_ATOMS: atom_id res chain seq x y z
N MET A 1 10.48 -7.29 21.59
CA MET A 1 11.66 -7.29 20.70
C MET A 1 11.33 -8.24 19.56
N ALA A 2 11.42 -7.77 18.31
CA ALA A 2 11.18 -8.62 17.14
C ALA A 2 12.25 -9.73 17.08
N GLU A 3 11.87 -10.89 16.53
CA GLU A 3 12.80 -11.99 16.27
C GLU A 3 13.82 -11.57 15.20
N ILE A 4 15.12 -11.71 15.52
CA ILE A 4 16.21 -11.50 14.55
C ILE A 4 16.19 -12.66 13.56
N ILE A 5 16.11 -12.35 12.28
CA ILE A 5 16.09 -13.33 11.19
C ILE A 5 17.45 -13.35 10.51
N ASP A 6 18.15 -14.48 10.57
CA ASP A 6 19.47 -14.63 9.98
C ASP A 6 19.39 -15.08 8.51
N TYR A 7 19.52 -14.13 7.57
CA TYR A 7 19.59 -14.43 6.14
C TYR A 7 20.91 -15.07 5.72
N GLY A 8 21.94 -15.09 6.58
CA GLY A 8 23.17 -15.86 6.32
C GLY A 8 22.91 -17.37 6.21
N GLN A 9 21.78 -17.85 6.75
CA GLN A 9 21.32 -19.23 6.64
C GLN A 9 20.33 -19.46 5.49
N PHE A 10 20.09 -18.46 4.64
CA PHE A 10 19.07 -18.54 3.60
C PHE A 10 19.33 -19.65 2.58
N ALA A 11 20.59 -19.89 2.19
CA ALA A 11 20.94 -20.99 1.29
C ALA A 11 20.52 -22.38 1.85
N GLU A 12 20.53 -22.55 3.17
CA GLU A 12 20.02 -23.77 3.81
C GLU A 12 18.48 -23.83 3.75
N ARG A 13 17.79 -22.70 3.97
CA ARG A 13 16.33 -22.59 3.80
C ARG A 13 15.92 -22.95 2.38
N LEU A 14 16.67 -22.45 1.38
CA LEU A 14 16.46 -22.74 -0.04
C LEU A 14 16.68 -24.22 -0.37
N ARG A 15 17.78 -24.83 0.10
CA ARG A 15 18.06 -26.26 -0.10
C ARG A 15 17.02 -27.19 0.50
N ARG A 16 16.41 -26.82 1.64
CA ARG A 16 15.31 -27.62 2.25
C ARG A 16 14.05 -27.66 1.38
N GLN A 17 13.92 -26.76 0.41
CA GLN A 17 12.82 -26.71 -0.55
C GLN A 17 13.18 -27.38 -1.89
N GLU A 18 14.34 -28.04 -2.00
CA GLU A 18 14.76 -28.71 -3.22
C GLU A 18 13.75 -29.80 -3.64
N GLY A 19 13.35 -29.77 -4.92
CA GLY A 19 12.37 -30.70 -5.48
C GLY A 19 10.89 -30.37 -5.21
N ARG A 20 10.58 -29.21 -4.61
CA ARG A 20 9.20 -28.70 -4.42
C ARG A 20 9.10 -27.20 -4.72
N PRO A 21 7.90 -26.67 -5.02
CA PRO A 21 7.71 -25.24 -5.17
C PRO A 21 8.08 -24.47 -3.90
N ARG A 22 8.69 -23.29 -4.06
CA ARG A 22 9.24 -22.49 -2.95
C ARG A 22 8.23 -21.57 -2.26
N TRP A 23 6.93 -21.86 -2.36
CA TRP A 23 5.85 -20.99 -1.85
C TRP A 23 5.91 -20.73 -0.35
N GLU A 24 6.15 -21.77 0.47
CA GLU A 24 6.32 -21.60 1.92
C GLU A 24 7.44 -20.61 2.28
N LEU A 25 8.51 -20.62 1.48
CA LEU A 25 9.66 -19.74 1.67
C LEU A 25 9.36 -18.32 1.19
N LEU A 26 8.66 -18.16 0.06
CA LEU A 26 8.15 -16.87 -0.42
C LEU A 26 7.24 -16.24 0.64
N ASP A 27 6.27 -16.97 1.16
CA ASP A 27 5.33 -16.49 2.19
C ASP A 27 6.03 -16.08 3.49
N ALA A 28 7.09 -16.80 3.86
CA ALA A 28 7.94 -16.42 4.98
C ALA A 28 8.70 -15.12 4.70
N VAL A 29 9.37 -15.01 3.54
CA VAL A 29 10.14 -13.81 3.15
C VAL A 29 9.25 -12.57 3.11
N GLN A 30 8.07 -12.65 2.49
CA GLN A 30 7.12 -11.55 2.44
C GLN A 30 6.81 -11.02 3.86
N ARG A 31 6.44 -11.92 4.78
CA ARG A 31 6.14 -11.57 6.18
C ARG A 31 7.37 -11.06 6.95
N GLU A 32 8.53 -11.68 6.74
CA GLU A 32 9.78 -11.27 7.38
C GLU A 32 10.13 -9.83 7.03
N TRP A 33 9.95 -9.44 5.76
CA TRP A 33 10.14 -8.06 5.29
C TRP A 33 8.94 -7.16 5.56
N GLY A 34 7.93 -7.59 6.32
CA GLY A 34 6.85 -6.72 6.76
C GLY A 34 5.75 -6.50 5.73
N TYR A 35 5.76 -7.23 4.59
CA TYR A 35 4.53 -7.38 3.81
C TYR A 35 3.52 -8.12 4.67
N GLU A 36 2.38 -7.47 4.89
CA GLU A 36 1.29 -8.09 5.63
C GLU A 36 0.10 -8.27 4.72
N ASP A 37 -0.39 -9.50 4.78
CA ASP A 37 -1.54 -9.97 4.06
C ASP A 37 -2.69 -8.93 4.15
N PRO A 38 -3.11 -8.36 3.03
CA PRO A 38 -4.25 -7.47 3.01
C PRO A 38 -5.54 -8.21 3.40
N GLY A 39 -5.65 -9.53 3.25
CA GLY A 39 -6.91 -10.28 3.34
C GLY A 39 -7.77 -10.09 2.08
N GLY A 40 -8.96 -10.70 2.05
CA GLY A 40 -9.94 -10.54 0.96
C GLY A 40 -9.46 -10.91 -0.45
N GLU A 41 -10.17 -10.40 -1.47
CA GLU A 41 -9.92 -10.65 -2.90
C GLU A 41 -8.80 -9.75 -3.45
N PRO A 42 -7.93 -10.25 -4.36
CA PRO A 42 -6.86 -9.48 -4.97
C PRO A 42 -7.38 -8.35 -5.87
N VAL A 43 -6.55 -7.30 -6.07
CA VAL A 43 -6.87 -6.18 -6.98
C VAL A 43 -6.49 -6.47 -8.43
N ALA A 44 -5.60 -7.43 -8.64
CA ALA A 44 -5.21 -7.96 -9.94
C ALA A 44 -5.35 -9.48 -9.90
N SER A 45 -6.03 -10.02 -10.91
CA SER A 45 -6.13 -11.45 -11.15
C SER A 45 -5.35 -11.82 -12.41
N ARG A 46 -5.11 -13.12 -12.60
CA ARG A 46 -4.52 -13.61 -13.83
C ARG A 46 -5.36 -13.32 -15.07
N TRP A 47 -6.63 -12.96 -14.93
CA TRP A 47 -7.48 -12.63 -16.08
C TRP A 47 -7.40 -11.16 -16.48
N ASP A 48 -6.69 -10.35 -15.69
CA ASP A 48 -6.47 -8.91 -15.92
C ASP A 48 -5.12 -8.63 -16.62
N GLY A 49 -4.51 -9.66 -17.23
CA GLY A 49 -3.23 -9.53 -17.95
C GLY A 49 -3.29 -8.49 -19.06
N GLU A 50 -2.25 -7.65 -19.16
CA GLU A 50 -2.30 -6.42 -19.95
C GLU A 50 -2.37 -6.64 -21.47
N ASN A 51 -1.95 -7.81 -22.00
CA ASN A 51 -2.07 -8.14 -23.42
C ASN A 51 -3.06 -9.29 -23.68
N LEU A 52 -4.35 -9.00 -23.54
CA LEU A 52 -5.41 -9.93 -23.91
C LEU A 52 -5.40 -10.21 -25.43
N GLY A 53 -4.94 -11.41 -25.81
CA GLY A 53 -5.22 -12.02 -27.13
C GLY A 53 -4.09 -12.00 -28.17
N TYR A 54 -2.93 -11.43 -27.88
CA TYR A 54 -1.80 -11.38 -28.84
C TYR A 54 -0.69 -12.37 -28.49
N GLY A 55 -0.20 -13.08 -29.52
CA GLY A 55 0.94 -13.98 -29.38
C GLY A 55 0.71 -15.20 -28.47
N ILE A 56 -0.53 -15.64 -28.26
CA ILE A 56 -0.83 -16.82 -27.43
C ILE A 56 -0.84 -18.09 -28.30
N ASP A 57 -0.09 -19.11 -27.90
CA ASP A 57 -0.15 -20.44 -28.49
C ASP A 57 -0.99 -21.36 -27.58
N GLU A 58 -2.27 -21.53 -27.91
CA GLU A 58 -3.22 -22.34 -27.13
C GLU A 58 -2.85 -23.84 -27.07
N SER A 59 -1.91 -24.30 -27.90
CA SER A 59 -1.43 -25.69 -27.85
C SER A 59 -0.44 -25.95 -26.71
N LEU A 60 0.16 -24.89 -26.14
CA LEU A 60 1.11 -25.00 -25.04
C LEU A 60 0.40 -24.92 -23.69
N PRO A 61 0.65 -25.87 -22.76
CA PRO A 61 0.10 -25.77 -21.42
C PRO A 61 0.76 -24.64 -20.63
N VAL A 62 0.00 -24.04 -19.70
CA VAL A 62 0.57 -23.10 -18.72
C VAL A 62 1.13 -23.89 -17.54
N PRO A 63 2.38 -23.64 -17.11
CA PRO A 63 2.97 -24.30 -15.94
C PRO A 63 2.13 -24.14 -14.67
N ALA A 64 2.01 -25.23 -13.90
CA ALA A 64 1.25 -25.25 -12.65
C ALA A 64 1.74 -24.18 -11.66
N ALA A 65 3.05 -23.98 -11.53
CA ALA A 65 3.62 -22.99 -10.62
C ALA A 65 3.19 -21.54 -10.94
N LEU A 66 2.99 -21.19 -12.21
CA LEU A 66 2.50 -19.85 -12.57
C LEU A 66 1.05 -19.65 -12.14
N ALA A 67 0.22 -20.68 -12.31
CA ALA A 67 -1.17 -20.68 -11.85
C ALA A 67 -1.24 -20.63 -10.32
N GLU A 68 -0.44 -21.45 -9.63
CA GLU A 68 -0.35 -21.48 -8.16
C GLU A 68 0.10 -20.14 -7.56
N TRP A 69 1.04 -19.44 -8.21
CA TRP A 69 1.46 -18.11 -7.79
C TRP A 69 0.32 -17.09 -7.91
N TRP A 70 -0.38 -17.06 -9.05
CA TRP A 70 -1.54 -16.18 -9.26
C TRP A 70 -2.69 -16.46 -8.31
N ASP A 71 -2.95 -17.74 -8.05
CA ASP A 71 -4.04 -18.18 -7.17
C ASP A 71 -3.62 -18.16 -5.69
N SER A 72 -2.37 -17.78 -5.38
CA SER A 72 -1.89 -17.70 -4.00
C SER A 72 -2.63 -16.59 -3.26
N PRO A 73 -3.21 -16.91 -2.08
CA PRO A 73 -3.92 -15.91 -1.30
C PRO A 73 -2.95 -14.81 -0.85
N VAL A 74 -1.69 -15.10 -0.58
CA VAL A 74 -0.71 -14.11 -0.09
C VAL A 74 0.19 -13.57 -1.20
N ASN A 75 -0.26 -13.60 -2.45
CA ASN A 75 0.49 -13.04 -3.56
C ASN A 75 0.56 -11.51 -3.48
N SER A 76 1.67 -10.98 -2.94
CA SER A 76 1.83 -9.52 -2.81
C SER A 76 1.72 -8.75 -4.11
N PHE A 77 2.03 -9.36 -5.26
CA PHE A 77 1.80 -8.74 -6.56
C PHE A 77 0.31 -8.55 -6.84
N SER A 78 -0.51 -9.59 -6.70
CA SER A 78 -1.95 -9.54 -6.98
C SER A 78 -2.70 -8.51 -6.12
N PHE A 79 -2.17 -8.16 -4.95
CA PHE A 79 -2.75 -7.11 -4.11
C PHE A 79 -2.11 -5.73 -4.29
N ARG A 80 -0.84 -5.69 -4.67
CA ARG A 80 -0.09 -4.44 -4.87
C ARG A 80 0.91 -4.57 -6.02
N PRO A 81 0.43 -4.56 -7.28
CA PRO A 81 1.30 -4.75 -8.45
C PRO A 81 2.45 -3.75 -8.51
N ARG A 82 2.20 -2.52 -8.02
CA ARG A 82 3.17 -1.42 -7.97
C ARG A 82 4.39 -1.68 -7.07
N LEU A 83 4.37 -2.68 -6.19
CA LEU A 83 5.57 -3.08 -5.44
C LEU A 83 6.66 -3.63 -6.36
N TYR A 84 6.27 -4.17 -7.52
CA TYR A 84 7.14 -4.97 -8.36
C TYR A 84 7.66 -4.25 -9.60
N TRP A 85 6.95 -3.21 -10.08
CA TRP A 85 7.28 -2.49 -11.31
C TRP A 85 7.43 -3.45 -12.50
N THR A 86 6.40 -4.27 -12.71
CA THR A 86 6.36 -5.25 -13.79
C THR A 86 4.96 -5.33 -14.39
N HIS A 87 4.89 -5.59 -15.68
CA HIS A 87 3.67 -5.96 -16.38
C HIS A 87 3.57 -7.49 -16.43
N THR A 88 2.39 -8.04 -16.14
CA THR A 88 2.16 -9.49 -16.18
C THR A 88 1.36 -9.91 -17.40
N GLN A 89 1.71 -11.06 -17.94
CA GLN A 89 1.07 -11.66 -19.10
C GLN A 89 0.41 -12.99 -18.75
N TRP A 90 -0.88 -13.09 -19.06
CA TRP A 90 -1.63 -14.33 -18.93
C TRP A 90 -2.71 -14.48 -20.04
N PRO A 91 -2.78 -15.64 -20.71
CA PRO A 91 -1.79 -16.71 -20.73
C PRO A 91 -0.41 -16.19 -21.22
N PRO A 92 0.70 -16.89 -20.94
CA PRO A 92 2.02 -16.50 -21.44
C PRO A 92 2.06 -16.39 -22.97
N SER A 93 2.69 -15.34 -23.49
CA SER A 93 2.80 -15.08 -24.94
C SER A 93 4.12 -15.58 -25.51
N ILE A 94 4.14 -15.95 -26.79
CA ILE A 94 5.36 -16.27 -27.54
C ILE A 94 5.94 -15.06 -28.29
N TRP A 95 5.41 -13.87 -28.01
CA TRP A 95 5.79 -12.63 -28.68
C TRP A 95 6.83 -11.87 -27.85
N VAL A 96 7.96 -11.54 -28.47
CA VAL A 96 9.07 -10.80 -27.87
C VAL A 96 8.92 -9.34 -28.29
N ASP A 97 8.99 -8.43 -27.33
CA ASP A 97 8.83 -7.00 -27.58
C ASP A 97 10.16 -6.39 -28.04
N GLU A 98 10.13 -5.55 -29.09
CA GLU A 98 11.32 -4.94 -29.71
C GLU A 98 11.51 -3.46 -29.27
N TYR A 99 10.74 -2.97 -28.29
CA TYR A 99 10.88 -1.58 -27.78
C TYR A 99 12.25 -1.27 -27.11
N GLY A 100 13.15 -2.25 -26.97
CA GLY A 100 14.39 -2.10 -26.20
C GLY A 100 15.65 -1.66 -26.95
N GLU A 101 15.62 -1.40 -28.28
CA GLU A 101 16.84 -1.09 -29.05
C GLU A 101 17.07 0.39 -29.41
N GLN A 102 16.15 1.33 -29.10
CA GLN A 102 16.34 2.74 -29.48
C GLN A 102 16.84 3.72 -28.40
N ASP A 103 16.78 3.38 -27.11
CA ASP A 103 17.17 4.32 -26.04
C ASP A 103 18.29 3.79 -25.11
N ALA A 104 19.19 2.94 -25.63
CA ALA A 104 20.34 2.44 -24.87
C ALA A 104 21.53 3.43 -24.77
N ASP A 105 21.38 4.67 -25.25
CA ASP A 105 22.41 5.72 -25.22
C ASP A 105 22.09 6.87 -24.23
N GLU A 106 21.19 6.68 -23.26
CA GLU A 106 20.97 7.61 -22.14
C GLU A 106 21.66 7.16 -20.82
N ASP A 107 22.92 6.75 -20.92
CA ASP A 107 23.82 6.59 -19.76
C ASP A 107 24.27 7.97 -19.23
N ALA A 108 23.35 8.74 -18.68
CA ALA A 108 23.61 9.93 -17.86
C ALA A 108 22.44 10.31 -16.94
N TYR A 109 21.81 9.36 -16.25
CA TYR A 109 20.97 9.69 -15.09
C TYR A 109 21.85 9.90 -13.86
N ASP A 110 22.47 11.08 -13.79
CA ASP A 110 22.83 11.70 -12.53
C ASP A 110 21.53 12.07 -11.79
N ASP A 111 21.52 11.87 -10.48
CA ASP A 111 20.38 12.16 -9.59
C ASP A 111 20.27 13.68 -9.33
N SER A 112 20.49 14.49 -10.38
CA SER A 112 20.45 15.95 -10.34
C SER A 112 19.90 16.53 -11.66
N TYR A 113 18.77 17.23 -11.55
CA TYR A 113 18.17 18.13 -12.55
C TYR A 113 17.66 17.53 -13.87
N ALA A 114 16.33 17.49 -13.99
CA ALA A 114 15.60 17.50 -15.25
C ALA A 114 15.63 18.91 -15.88
N GLU A 115 16.35 19.09 -16.99
CA GLU A 115 16.06 20.09 -18.02
C GLU A 115 16.34 19.47 -19.41
N ASP A 116 15.38 19.72 -20.31
CA ASP A 116 15.45 19.71 -21.79
C ASP A 116 15.62 18.40 -22.57
N VAL A 117 14.48 17.82 -22.99
CA VAL A 117 14.30 17.37 -24.39
C VAL A 117 12.89 17.77 -24.85
N GLU A 118 12.85 18.73 -25.79
CA GLU A 118 11.68 19.09 -26.59
C GLU A 118 11.50 18.11 -27.77
N ASP A 119 10.24 17.92 -28.17
CA ASP A 119 9.74 17.39 -29.44
C ASP A 119 9.83 15.87 -29.74
N ALA A 120 8.69 15.21 -29.55
CA ALA A 120 8.25 14.09 -30.39
C ALA A 120 6.73 14.18 -30.64
N GLU A 121 6.33 15.04 -31.58
CA GLU A 121 5.07 14.87 -32.32
C GLU A 121 5.30 13.80 -33.40
N ASP A 122 4.50 12.73 -33.35
CA ASP A 122 3.95 11.95 -34.49
C ASP A 122 3.74 10.48 -34.09
N VAL A 123 2.50 10.16 -33.67
CA VAL A 123 2.01 8.79 -33.56
C VAL A 123 1.61 8.35 -34.97
N GLU A 124 2.49 7.64 -35.68
CA GLU A 124 2.14 6.96 -36.93
C GLU A 124 1.43 5.61 -36.65
N ASP A 125 0.41 5.34 -37.47
CA ASP A 125 -0.49 4.18 -37.49
C ASP A 125 0.23 2.81 -37.40
N ASP A 126 -0.11 2.04 -36.36
CA ASP A 126 0.29 0.65 -36.12
C ASP A 126 -0.46 -0.33 -37.03
N ALA A 127 0.03 -0.51 -38.26
CA ALA A 127 -0.54 -1.45 -39.23
C ALA A 127 0.49 -2.32 -39.99
N SER A 128 1.69 -2.54 -39.42
CA SER A 128 2.66 -3.45 -40.06
C SER A 128 3.55 -4.26 -39.09
N LEU A 129 2.96 -4.85 -38.05
CA LEU A 129 3.66 -5.84 -37.23
C LEU A 129 3.53 -7.24 -37.84
N ASP A 130 4.65 -7.80 -38.31
CA ASP A 130 4.75 -9.10 -38.97
C ASP A 130 4.54 -10.28 -37.98
N PRO A 131 3.48 -11.10 -38.11
CA PRO A 131 3.23 -12.25 -37.24
C PRO A 131 4.25 -13.41 -37.37
N ALA A 132 5.27 -13.29 -38.24
CA ALA A 132 6.27 -14.33 -38.47
C ALA A 132 7.51 -14.29 -37.54
N ARG A 133 7.63 -13.32 -36.62
CA ARG A 133 8.86 -13.07 -35.82
C ARG A 133 8.90 -13.72 -34.42
N ALA A 134 8.44 -14.96 -34.29
CA ALA A 134 8.62 -15.78 -33.08
C ALA A 134 10.03 -16.40 -32.99
N ASP A 135 11.09 -15.60 -33.11
CA ASP A 135 12.46 -16.10 -33.09
C ASP A 135 12.87 -16.45 -31.65
N GLY A 136 12.65 -17.72 -31.31
CA GLY A 136 13.17 -18.34 -30.10
C GLY A 136 14.70 -18.45 -30.09
N LEU A 137 15.26 -19.19 -29.13
CA LEU A 137 16.71 -19.32 -29.00
C LEU A 137 17.38 -19.87 -30.29
N PRO A 138 18.60 -19.42 -30.64
CA PRO A 138 19.37 -19.96 -31.75
C PRO A 138 19.58 -21.47 -31.62
N GLU A 139 19.63 -22.19 -32.75
CA GLU A 139 19.94 -23.62 -32.73
C GLU A 139 21.31 -23.88 -32.08
N GLY A 140 21.39 -24.86 -31.17
CA GLY A 140 22.61 -25.15 -30.41
C GLY A 140 22.93 -24.16 -29.27
N HIS A 141 22.01 -23.24 -28.94
CA HIS A 141 22.19 -22.35 -27.79
C HIS A 141 22.37 -23.14 -26.48
N PRO A 142 23.30 -22.76 -25.57
CA PRO A 142 23.61 -23.53 -24.36
C PRO A 142 22.43 -23.75 -23.40
N LEU A 143 21.40 -22.90 -23.48
CA LEU A 143 20.19 -23.02 -22.66
C LEU A 143 19.14 -23.98 -23.23
N LEU A 144 19.25 -24.35 -24.51
CA LEU A 144 18.36 -25.31 -25.14
C LEU A 144 18.78 -26.75 -24.77
N PRO A 145 17.83 -27.61 -24.39
CA PRO A 145 18.07 -29.05 -24.33
C PRO A 145 18.56 -29.59 -25.70
N PRO A 146 19.41 -30.64 -25.71
CA PRO A 146 19.74 -31.34 -26.94
C PRO A 146 18.45 -31.82 -27.63
N ASP A 147 18.32 -31.53 -28.93
CA ASP A 147 17.14 -31.88 -29.76
C ASP A 147 15.81 -31.23 -29.32
N ALA A 148 15.86 -30.06 -28.66
CA ALA A 148 14.66 -29.31 -28.27
C ALA A 148 13.75 -29.03 -29.49
N PRO A 149 12.52 -29.56 -29.52
CA PRO A 149 11.64 -29.47 -30.69
C PRO A 149 11.09 -28.05 -30.89
N ASP A 150 11.03 -27.26 -29.82
CA ASP A 150 10.53 -25.90 -29.80
C ASP A 150 11.53 -24.98 -29.09
N ARG A 151 11.95 -23.93 -29.79
CA ARG A 151 12.97 -22.98 -29.32
C ARG A 151 12.36 -21.69 -28.80
N ARG A 152 11.05 -21.50 -28.97
CA ARG A 152 10.31 -20.30 -28.57
C ARG A 152 10.33 -20.13 -27.06
N ILE A 153 10.11 -18.90 -26.63
CA ILE A 153 10.02 -18.53 -25.21
C ILE A 153 8.60 -18.05 -24.95
N CYS A 154 7.99 -18.58 -23.89
CA CYS A 154 6.70 -18.16 -23.38
C CYS A 154 6.91 -17.12 -22.28
N ILE A 155 6.65 -15.86 -22.62
CA ILE A 155 6.80 -14.68 -21.77
C ILE A 155 5.58 -14.55 -20.88
N PHE A 156 5.81 -14.47 -19.57
CA PHE A 156 4.76 -14.34 -18.57
C PHE A 156 4.85 -13.01 -17.79
N MET A 157 5.95 -12.27 -17.95
CA MET A 157 6.18 -11.01 -17.24
C MET A 157 7.19 -10.15 -18.00
N SER A 158 7.00 -8.83 -17.95
CA SER A 158 7.95 -7.84 -18.46
C SER A 158 8.24 -6.82 -17.36
N GLU A 159 9.43 -6.25 -17.38
CA GLU A 159 9.76 -5.06 -16.60
C GLU A 159 8.86 -3.90 -17.06
N TYR A 160 8.61 -2.91 -16.19
CA TYR A 160 7.67 -1.81 -16.41
C TYR A 160 7.93 -1.01 -17.70
N GLN A 161 9.19 -0.83 -18.08
CA GLN A 161 9.59 -0.15 -19.31
C GLN A 161 9.83 -1.13 -20.47
N TYR A 162 9.48 -2.40 -20.30
CA TYR A 162 9.67 -3.48 -21.27
C TYR A 162 11.13 -3.74 -21.68
N CYS A 163 12.09 -3.22 -20.90
CA CYS A 163 13.53 -3.40 -21.18
C CYS A 163 14.03 -4.82 -20.88
N ASN A 164 13.32 -5.57 -20.04
CA ASN A 164 13.55 -6.99 -19.77
C ASN A 164 12.23 -7.74 -19.83
N GLN A 165 12.26 -8.93 -20.43
CA GLN A 165 11.14 -9.86 -20.47
C GLN A 165 11.55 -11.17 -19.80
N TRP A 166 10.69 -11.69 -18.93
CA TRP A 166 10.87 -12.99 -18.28
C TRP A 166 9.94 -14.03 -18.88
N GLY A 167 10.51 -15.18 -19.21
CA GLY A 167 9.79 -16.27 -19.85
C GLY A 167 10.40 -17.64 -19.57
N TYR A 168 9.67 -18.69 -19.92
CA TYR A 168 10.17 -20.07 -19.89
C TYR A 168 10.21 -20.63 -21.31
N LEU A 169 11.03 -21.67 -21.55
CA LEU A 169 11.10 -22.30 -22.88
C LEU A 169 9.77 -23.00 -23.20
N ALA A 170 9.28 -22.86 -24.43
CA ALA A 170 8.09 -23.59 -24.89
C ALA A 170 8.26 -25.12 -24.77
N ALA A 171 9.49 -25.63 -24.99
CA ALA A 171 9.82 -27.03 -24.75
C ALA A 171 9.70 -27.48 -23.28
N GLU A 172 9.74 -26.53 -22.33
CA GLU A 172 9.58 -26.78 -20.89
C GLU A 172 8.16 -26.44 -20.40
N ALA A 173 7.24 -26.00 -21.26
CA ALA A 173 5.89 -25.56 -20.86
C ALA A 173 5.08 -26.64 -20.11
N SER A 174 5.34 -27.92 -20.42
CA SER A 174 4.71 -29.07 -19.74
C SER A 174 5.29 -29.38 -18.36
N HIS A 175 6.43 -28.80 -18.00
CA HIS A 175 6.96 -28.93 -16.65
C HIS A 175 6.12 -28.10 -15.67
N PRO A 176 5.85 -28.59 -14.45
CA PRO A 176 5.05 -27.85 -13.48
C PRO A 176 5.75 -26.58 -12.99
N ASP A 177 7.09 -26.57 -12.92
CA ASP A 177 7.91 -25.46 -12.41
C ASP A 177 9.17 -25.30 -13.29
N PRO A 178 9.05 -24.84 -14.56
CA PRO A 178 10.14 -24.73 -15.52
C PRO A 178 11.13 -23.62 -15.16
N ARG A 179 12.32 -23.64 -15.79
CA ARG A 179 13.35 -22.62 -15.60
C ARG A 179 12.89 -21.28 -16.17
N VAL A 180 13.33 -20.19 -15.56
CA VAL A 180 13.03 -18.82 -16.02
C VAL A 180 14.25 -18.24 -16.71
N LEU A 181 14.00 -17.70 -17.90
CA LEU A 181 14.93 -16.93 -18.70
C LEU A 181 14.55 -15.45 -18.67
N VAL A 182 15.52 -14.59 -18.92
CA VAL A 182 15.36 -13.15 -19.02
C VAL A 182 16.02 -12.62 -20.29
N SER A 183 15.33 -11.72 -21.00
CA SER A 183 15.91 -10.99 -22.13
C SER A 183 16.85 -9.90 -21.61
N THR A 184 18.00 -9.74 -22.23
CA THR A 184 18.96 -8.66 -21.95
C THR A 184 19.47 -8.13 -23.28
N GLY A 185 20.13 -6.96 -23.29
CA GLY A 185 20.81 -6.47 -24.52
C GLY A 185 21.85 -7.45 -25.09
N GLY A 186 22.34 -8.40 -24.28
CA GLY A 186 23.22 -9.48 -24.72
C GLY A 186 22.51 -10.79 -25.11
N GLY A 187 21.18 -10.77 -25.27
CA GLY A 187 20.34 -11.94 -25.51
C GLY A 187 19.79 -12.60 -24.24
N TRP A 188 19.15 -13.76 -24.42
CA TRP A 188 18.47 -14.49 -23.34
C TRP A 188 19.44 -15.19 -22.39
N ARG A 189 19.22 -15.03 -21.08
CA ARG A 189 20.03 -15.63 -20.00
C ARG A 189 19.16 -16.41 -19.04
N LEU A 190 19.77 -17.35 -18.31
CA LEU A 190 19.10 -18.06 -17.22
C LEU A 190 18.96 -17.11 -16.01
N GLN A 191 17.73 -16.80 -15.61
CA GLN A 191 17.42 -15.97 -14.45
C GLN A 191 17.27 -16.81 -13.19
N SER A 192 16.47 -17.88 -13.26
CA SER A 192 16.17 -18.71 -12.08
C SER A 192 15.98 -20.17 -12.46
N ARG A 193 16.27 -21.07 -11.52
CA ARG A 193 16.20 -22.52 -11.75
C ARG A 193 14.76 -23.05 -11.84
N SER A 194 13.78 -22.27 -11.41
CA SER A 194 12.36 -22.56 -11.61
C SER A 194 11.51 -21.28 -11.47
N LEU A 195 10.23 -21.30 -11.85
CA LEU A 195 9.28 -20.19 -11.64
C LEU A 195 9.14 -19.86 -10.16
N SER A 196 9.01 -20.87 -9.30
CA SER A 196 8.91 -20.63 -7.85
C SER A 196 10.16 -20.01 -7.25
N GLU A 197 11.35 -20.30 -7.80
CA GLU A 197 12.59 -19.62 -7.44
C GLU A 197 12.62 -18.18 -7.94
N PHE A 198 12.13 -17.92 -9.16
CA PHE A 198 12.02 -16.59 -9.73
C PHE A 198 11.15 -15.66 -8.88
N PHE A 199 9.93 -16.08 -8.52
CA PHE A 199 9.05 -15.23 -7.72
C PHE A 199 9.59 -14.99 -6.30
N LEU A 200 10.26 -15.97 -5.70
CA LEU A 200 10.99 -15.79 -4.45
C LEU A 200 12.11 -14.74 -4.58
N GLN A 201 12.90 -14.84 -5.66
CA GLN A 201 13.98 -13.90 -5.91
C GLN A 201 13.45 -12.49 -6.20
N LEU A 202 12.42 -12.37 -7.04
CA LEU A 202 11.77 -11.10 -7.35
C LEU A 202 11.25 -10.41 -6.07
N ALA A 203 10.66 -11.16 -5.14
CA ALA A 203 10.25 -10.62 -3.84
C ALA A 203 11.45 -10.10 -3.00
N LEU A 204 12.58 -10.81 -3.02
CA LEU A 204 13.82 -10.36 -2.35
C LEU A 204 14.45 -9.13 -3.01
N GLU A 205 14.24 -8.91 -4.31
CA GLU A 205 14.74 -7.71 -5.00
C GLU A 205 13.83 -6.48 -4.78
N ARG A 206 12.53 -6.68 -4.52
CA ARG A 206 11.54 -5.59 -4.51
C ARG A 206 11.02 -5.20 -3.12
N LEU A 207 10.74 -6.17 -2.26
CA LEU A 207 10.14 -5.90 -0.95
C LEU A 207 11.11 -5.19 0.02
N PRO A 208 12.40 -5.55 0.09
CA PRO A 208 13.32 -4.91 1.03
C PRO A 208 13.48 -3.41 0.83
N GLY A 209 13.46 -2.92 -0.42
CA GLY A 209 13.53 -1.49 -0.70
C GLY A 209 12.29 -0.71 -0.28
N THR A 210 11.14 -1.38 -0.17
CA THR A 210 9.87 -0.76 0.22
C THR A 210 9.69 -0.77 1.74
N TYR A 211 9.99 -1.90 2.37
CA TYR A 211 9.67 -2.14 3.78
C TYR A 211 10.89 -2.12 4.71
N GLY A 212 12.10 -2.08 4.16
CA GLY A 212 13.36 -2.04 4.88
C GLY A 212 14.08 -0.70 4.75
N TRP A 213 15.03 -0.48 5.65
CA TRP A 213 16.03 0.57 5.51
C TRP A 213 16.97 0.23 4.37
N THR A 214 17.29 1.20 3.52
CA THR A 214 18.07 0.98 2.31
C THR A 214 19.27 1.93 2.26
N LEU A 215 20.43 1.41 1.87
CA LEU A 215 21.61 2.20 1.53
C LEU A 215 22.12 1.73 0.17
N LYS A 216 22.22 2.65 -0.77
CA LYS A 216 22.77 2.39 -2.11
C LYS A 216 24.16 2.99 -2.18
N VAL A 217 25.15 2.20 -2.60
CA VAL A 217 26.56 2.59 -2.64
C VAL A 217 27.08 2.47 -4.06
N ARG A 218 27.57 3.59 -4.62
CA ARG A 218 28.20 3.60 -5.94
C ARG A 218 29.65 3.13 -5.82
N GLY A 219 30.18 2.50 -6.87
CA GLY A 219 31.58 2.07 -6.88
C GLY A 219 32.58 3.21 -6.62
N ALA A 220 32.26 4.43 -7.07
CA ALA A 220 33.07 5.62 -6.83
C ALA A 220 33.20 5.99 -5.34
N ASP A 221 32.22 5.60 -4.52
CA ASP A 221 32.18 5.89 -3.08
C ASP A 221 32.96 4.83 -2.26
N ILE A 222 33.43 3.76 -2.91
CA ILE A 222 34.18 2.66 -2.28
C ILE A 222 35.68 2.91 -2.41
N GLN A 223 36.35 3.22 -1.29
CA GLN A 223 37.79 3.51 -1.27
C GLN A 223 38.68 2.32 -1.66
N ASP A 224 38.32 1.11 -1.23
CA ASP A 224 39.07 -0.13 -1.50
C ASP A 224 38.09 -1.28 -1.82
N PRO A 225 37.64 -1.39 -3.08
CA PRO A 225 36.64 -2.39 -3.48
C PRO A 225 37.06 -3.84 -3.23
N PRO A 226 38.33 -4.26 -3.47
CA PRO A 226 38.81 -5.58 -3.08
C PRO A 226 38.67 -5.85 -1.58
N ALA A 227 39.08 -4.92 -0.72
CA ALA A 227 38.97 -5.14 0.73
C ALA A 227 37.52 -5.19 1.23
N VAL A 228 36.61 -4.43 0.61
CA VAL A 228 35.17 -4.52 0.89
C VAL A 228 34.61 -5.88 0.47
N LEU A 229 35.00 -6.40 -0.71
CA LEU A 229 34.62 -7.74 -1.16
C LEU A 229 35.12 -8.84 -0.20
N ASP A 230 36.37 -8.75 0.24
CA ASP A 230 36.94 -9.70 1.19
C ASP A 230 36.16 -9.71 2.52
N ARG A 231 35.78 -8.53 3.02
CA ARG A 231 34.95 -8.41 4.24
C ARG A 231 33.53 -8.94 4.03
N LEU A 232 32.91 -8.64 2.89
CA LEU A 232 31.57 -9.11 2.52
C LEU A 232 31.52 -10.64 2.52
N THR A 233 32.41 -11.28 1.75
CA THR A 233 32.44 -12.74 1.61
C THR A 233 32.90 -13.47 2.88
N ALA A 234 33.69 -12.82 3.73
CA ALA A 234 34.07 -13.38 5.03
C ALA A 234 32.96 -13.30 6.08
N SER A 235 32.05 -12.33 5.97
CA SER A 235 31.08 -12.00 7.03
C SER A 235 29.64 -12.42 6.70
N TYR A 236 29.29 -12.49 5.42
CA TYR A 236 27.92 -12.73 4.96
C TYR A 236 27.88 -13.89 3.97
N GLY A 237 26.89 -14.77 4.13
CA GLY A 237 26.70 -15.92 3.26
C GLY A 237 25.90 -15.57 2.01
N GLU A 238 26.28 -16.09 0.84
CA GLU A 238 25.45 -15.99 -0.36
C GLU A 238 24.11 -16.72 -0.16
N LEU A 239 23.03 -16.16 -0.72
CA LEU A 239 21.69 -16.74 -0.62
C LEU A 239 21.53 -18.06 -1.38
N GLY A 240 22.43 -18.37 -2.33
CA GLY A 240 22.36 -19.56 -3.18
C GLY A 240 21.45 -19.41 -4.42
N LEU A 241 20.87 -18.24 -4.62
CA LEU A 241 20.11 -17.87 -5.82
C LEU A 241 21.06 -17.62 -7.01
N LEU A 242 20.54 -17.71 -8.24
CA LEU A 242 21.28 -17.27 -9.41
C LEU A 242 21.38 -15.72 -9.42
N PRO A 243 22.37 -15.14 -10.10
CA PRO A 243 22.48 -13.69 -10.19
C PRO A 243 21.24 -13.03 -10.79
N TRP A 244 20.77 -11.93 -10.20
CA TRP A 244 19.68 -11.13 -10.76
C TRP A 244 20.14 -10.44 -12.05
N GLN A 245 19.33 -10.46 -13.10
CA GLN A 245 19.62 -9.79 -14.38
C GLN A 245 18.45 -8.89 -14.77
N GLU A 246 18.64 -7.58 -14.69
CA GLU A 246 17.64 -6.57 -15.03
C GLU A 246 18.35 -5.24 -15.34
N LEU A 247 17.96 -4.52 -16.38
CA LEU A 247 18.53 -3.22 -16.77
C LEU A 247 20.07 -3.22 -16.73
N ALA A 248 20.69 -4.17 -17.44
CA ALA A 248 22.14 -4.44 -17.47
C ALA A 248 22.81 -4.85 -16.15
N CYS A 249 22.06 -4.98 -15.05
CA CYS A 249 22.53 -5.48 -13.77
C CYS A 249 22.95 -6.95 -13.85
N ASP A 250 23.98 -7.30 -13.08
CA ASP A 250 24.37 -8.67 -12.80
C ASP A 250 24.78 -8.79 -11.33
N ALA A 251 23.81 -9.11 -10.45
CA ALA A 251 24.00 -9.01 -9.00
C ALA A 251 23.84 -10.33 -8.25
N LEU A 252 24.72 -10.56 -7.27
CA LEU A 252 24.58 -11.61 -6.26
C LEU A 252 24.06 -11.02 -4.95
N MET A 253 23.23 -11.79 -4.24
CA MET A 253 22.72 -11.39 -2.94
C MET A 253 23.36 -12.20 -1.81
N TYR A 254 23.72 -11.50 -0.73
CA TYR A 254 24.30 -12.01 0.51
C TYR A 254 23.36 -11.71 1.68
N GLY A 255 23.40 -12.55 2.71
CA GLY A 255 22.51 -12.46 3.87
C GLY A 255 23.28 -12.36 5.19
N GLY A 256 22.71 -11.60 6.12
CA GLY A 256 23.15 -11.50 7.51
C GLY A 256 21.97 -11.37 8.48
N PRO A 257 22.23 -11.15 9.78
CA PRO A 257 21.19 -10.92 10.77
C PRO A 257 20.38 -9.68 10.42
N ASP A 258 19.10 -9.87 10.10
CA ASP A 258 18.15 -8.83 9.68
C ASP A 258 18.59 -8.00 8.45
N ALA A 259 19.49 -8.54 7.63
CA ALA A 259 20.10 -7.80 6.52
C ALA A 259 20.25 -8.62 5.24
N LEU A 260 20.09 -7.94 4.11
CA LEU A 260 20.42 -8.42 2.76
C LEU A 260 21.37 -7.43 2.09
N ILE A 261 22.30 -7.96 1.30
CA ILE A 261 23.27 -7.16 0.56
C ILE A 261 23.26 -7.64 -0.89
N SER A 262 22.73 -6.83 -1.79
CA SER A 262 22.88 -7.03 -3.23
C SER A 262 24.21 -6.44 -3.69
N ARG A 263 24.96 -7.19 -4.49
CA ARG A 263 26.29 -6.83 -4.98
C ARG A 263 26.35 -7.04 -6.48
N ALA A 264 26.54 -5.96 -7.23
CA ALA A 264 26.80 -6.03 -8.65
C ALA A 264 28.18 -6.63 -8.95
N ARG A 265 28.27 -7.39 -10.05
CA ARG A 265 29.49 -8.04 -10.53
C ARG A 265 30.10 -7.35 -11.75
N GLY A 266 29.37 -6.44 -12.39
CA GLY A 266 29.78 -5.68 -13.57
C GLY A 266 29.38 -4.21 -13.45
N SER A 267 29.82 -3.40 -14.42
CA SER A 267 29.65 -1.93 -14.41
C SER A 267 28.29 -1.44 -14.94
N GLY A 268 27.35 -2.34 -15.22
CA GLY A 268 26.04 -2.01 -15.82
C GLY A 268 24.98 -1.58 -14.83
N SER A 269 25.24 -1.64 -13.52
CA SER A 269 24.31 -1.18 -12.49
C SER A 269 24.70 0.18 -11.95
N GLY A 270 23.73 1.07 -11.71
CA GLY A 270 23.99 2.38 -11.09
C GLY A 270 24.59 2.32 -9.68
N PHE A 271 24.53 1.17 -9.01
CA PHE A 271 25.08 0.94 -7.66
C PHE A 271 25.84 -0.38 -7.57
N ASP A 272 27.01 -0.38 -6.92
CA ASP A 272 27.84 -1.58 -6.74
C ASP A 272 27.35 -2.44 -5.58
N LEU A 273 26.81 -1.79 -4.54
CA LEU A 273 26.18 -2.45 -3.40
C LEU A 273 24.84 -1.79 -3.10
N VAL A 274 23.84 -2.60 -2.79
CA VAL A 274 22.60 -2.17 -2.16
C VAL A 274 22.42 -2.97 -0.89
N ILE A 275 22.35 -2.27 0.24
CA ILE A 275 22.22 -2.87 1.57
C ILE A 275 20.81 -2.60 2.06
N TYR A 276 20.12 -3.67 2.45
CA TYR A 276 18.80 -3.62 3.07
C TYR A 276 18.89 -4.09 4.52
N GLY A 277 18.29 -3.36 5.44
CA GLY A 277 18.11 -3.77 6.83
C GLY A 277 16.64 -3.78 7.22
N ARG A 278 16.17 -4.85 7.87
CA ARG A 278 14.83 -4.88 8.49
C ARG A 278 14.72 -3.85 9.62
N THR A 279 15.87 -3.48 10.19
CA THR A 279 16.04 -2.40 11.16
C THR A 279 17.18 -1.48 10.70
N ARG A 280 17.18 -0.24 11.18
CA ARG A 280 18.27 0.72 10.89
C ARG A 280 19.59 0.19 11.46
N GLU A 281 19.52 -0.41 12.64
CA GLU A 281 20.66 -0.97 13.36
C GLU A 281 21.31 -2.11 12.57
N ALA A 282 20.51 -3.00 11.98
CA ALA A 282 21.02 -4.09 11.14
C ALA A 282 21.74 -3.55 9.89
N LEU A 283 21.19 -2.53 9.23
CA LEU A 283 21.85 -1.88 8.10
C LEU A 283 23.18 -1.25 8.52
N LEU A 284 23.21 -0.49 9.61
CA LEU A 284 24.43 0.17 10.09
C LEU A 284 25.49 -0.84 10.54
N GLN A 285 25.10 -2.00 11.06
CA GLN A 285 26.01 -3.09 11.37
C GLN A 285 26.71 -3.62 10.10
N VAL A 286 26.00 -3.68 8.98
CA VAL A 286 26.61 -4.04 7.68
C VAL A 286 27.59 -2.98 7.22
N VAL A 287 27.20 -1.71 7.30
CA VAL A 287 28.07 -0.56 6.94
C VAL A 287 29.39 -0.61 7.73
N GLU A 288 29.31 -0.81 9.04
CA GLU A 288 30.48 -0.93 9.92
C GLU A 288 31.35 -2.14 9.53
N THR A 289 30.72 -3.31 9.34
CA THR A 289 31.41 -4.55 9.00
C THR A 289 32.15 -4.43 7.66
N LEU A 290 31.54 -3.77 6.68
CA LEU A 290 32.14 -3.55 5.36
C LEU A 290 33.10 -2.36 5.34
N GLY A 291 33.15 -1.54 6.39
CA GLY A 291 34.01 -0.35 6.45
C GLY A 291 33.62 0.70 5.41
N LEU A 292 32.32 0.87 5.17
CA LEU A 292 31.78 1.82 4.20
C LEU A 292 31.60 3.20 4.86
N ALA A 293 31.86 4.26 4.10
CA ALA A 293 31.51 5.61 4.51
C ALA A 293 30.00 5.82 4.28
N CYS A 294 29.29 6.29 5.29
CA CYS A 294 27.85 6.56 5.23
C CYS A 294 27.53 7.72 6.16
N THR A 295 26.74 8.68 5.66
CA THR A 295 26.13 9.75 6.45
C THR A 295 24.68 9.39 6.79
N GLU A 296 24.00 10.19 7.62
CA GLU A 296 22.59 9.93 7.93
C GLU A 296 21.67 10.16 6.73
N GLU A 297 22.04 11.05 5.80
CA GLU A 297 21.23 11.38 4.62
C GLU A 297 21.28 10.28 3.56
N ASP A 298 22.34 9.46 3.55
CA ASP A 298 22.51 8.34 2.61
C ASP A 298 21.58 7.15 2.93
N VAL A 299 21.11 7.04 4.18
CA VAL A 299 20.26 5.94 4.64
C VAL A 299 18.79 6.26 4.40
N GLN A 300 18.19 5.59 3.42
CA GLN A 300 16.79 5.72 3.09
C GLN A 300 15.93 4.91 4.07
N PRO A 301 14.94 5.53 4.75
CA PRO A 301 13.98 4.79 5.56
C PRO A 301 13.03 3.98 4.65
N PRO A 302 12.31 2.98 5.21
CA PRO A 302 11.26 2.27 4.49
C PRO A 302 10.26 3.24 3.83
N GLY A 303 9.93 2.99 2.56
CA GLY A 303 8.91 3.74 1.83
C GLY A 303 7.49 3.53 2.38
N GLU A 304 7.25 2.38 3.02
CA GLU A 304 6.07 2.13 3.83
C GLU A 304 6.47 1.71 5.25
N VAL A 305 6.07 2.52 6.22
CA VAL A 305 6.14 2.17 7.65
C VAL A 305 4.72 1.82 8.10
N PRO A 306 4.45 0.56 8.46
CA PRO A 306 3.21 0.18 9.10
C PRO A 306 3.00 1.01 10.36
N GLU A 307 1.78 1.51 10.56
CA GLU A 307 1.52 2.42 11.66
C GLU A 307 1.91 1.78 13.02
N PRO A 308 2.68 2.49 13.86
CA PRO A 308 3.13 1.95 15.13
C PRO A 308 1.94 1.59 16.03
N LEU A 309 2.10 0.52 16.79
CA LEU A 309 1.17 0.15 17.85
C LEU A 309 1.25 1.17 18.99
N GLU A 310 0.12 1.40 19.64
CA GLU A 310 0.09 2.29 20.80
C GLU A 310 0.68 1.59 22.04
N GLU A 311 1.51 2.30 22.82
CA GLU A 311 2.05 1.82 24.09
C GLU A 311 1.22 2.33 25.27
N LEU A 312 -0.03 1.85 25.39
CA LEU A 312 -0.97 2.31 26.41
C LEU A 312 -1.03 1.36 27.62
N GLY A 313 -1.35 1.93 28.79
CA GLY A 313 -1.74 1.16 29.96
C GLY A 313 -3.10 0.46 29.79
N ALA A 314 -3.52 -0.30 30.79
CA ALA A 314 -4.87 -0.88 30.82
C ALA A 314 -5.94 0.21 30.85
N PHE A 315 -7.07 -0.04 30.19
CA PHE A 315 -8.25 0.82 30.24
C PHE A 315 -8.67 1.09 31.69
N ALA A 316 -8.68 2.37 32.08
CA ALA A 316 -8.86 2.80 33.47
C ALA A 316 -9.45 4.23 33.59
N LEU A 317 -10.45 4.55 32.76
CA LEU A 317 -11.13 5.86 32.79
C LEU A 317 -12.10 5.97 33.97
N THR A 318 -12.27 7.19 34.47
CA THR A 318 -13.10 7.55 35.62
C THR A 318 -13.99 8.77 35.32
N ASP A 319 -15.02 8.99 36.16
CA ASP A 319 -15.96 10.09 35.99
C ASP A 319 -15.26 11.45 35.83
N GLY A 320 -15.57 12.15 34.74
CA GLY A 320 -15.02 13.47 34.44
C GLY A 320 -13.72 13.47 33.63
N ASP A 321 -13.12 12.31 33.35
CA ASP A 321 -12.02 12.23 32.38
C ASP A 321 -12.49 12.70 31.01
N ALA A 322 -11.65 13.44 30.30
CA ALA A 322 -11.94 13.97 28.97
C ALA A 322 -10.64 14.08 28.18
N ASP A 323 -10.72 14.20 26.86
CA ASP A 323 -9.53 14.55 26.09
C ASP A 323 -9.27 16.05 26.11
N ASP A 324 -7.99 16.41 25.89
CA ASP A 324 -7.52 17.80 25.90
C ASP A 324 -8.18 18.68 24.81
N HIS A 325 -8.81 18.04 23.82
CA HIS A 325 -9.45 18.67 22.68
C HIS A 325 -10.98 18.78 22.84
N GLY A 326 -11.55 18.27 23.94
CA GLY A 326 -12.98 18.31 24.21
C GLY A 326 -13.85 17.46 23.29
N ARG A 327 -13.26 16.52 22.53
CA ARG A 327 -13.95 15.62 21.61
C ARG A 327 -14.76 14.56 22.35
N TRP A 328 -14.37 14.23 23.58
CA TRP A 328 -15.14 13.34 24.44
C TRP A 328 -14.92 13.61 25.92
N ARG A 329 -15.91 13.22 26.71
CA ARG A 329 -15.89 13.25 28.18
C ARG A 329 -16.57 12.01 28.74
N VAL A 330 -16.06 11.47 29.84
CA VAL A 330 -16.77 10.48 30.67
C VAL A 330 -17.96 11.15 31.35
N ASP A 331 -19.17 10.68 31.04
CA ASP A 331 -20.39 11.16 31.69
C ASP A 331 -20.75 10.32 32.92
N SER A 332 -20.52 9.01 32.86
CA SER A 332 -20.72 8.11 33.99
C SER A 332 -19.88 6.83 33.92
N THR A 333 -19.63 6.24 35.08
CA THR A 333 -19.05 4.92 35.30
C THR A 333 -20.10 4.00 35.95
N GLY A 334 -20.25 2.76 35.46
CA GLY A 334 -21.23 1.80 35.99
C GLY A 334 -22.09 1.12 34.92
N THR A 335 -23.19 0.48 35.33
CA THR A 335 -24.05 -0.31 34.41
C THR A 335 -24.76 0.56 33.38
N VAL A 336 -24.40 0.30 32.13
CA VAL A 336 -24.90 0.88 30.89
C VAL A 336 -26.04 0.01 30.33
N PRO A 337 -26.93 0.53 29.46
CA PRO A 337 -27.95 -0.25 28.77
C PRO A 337 -27.49 -1.64 28.31
N ALA A 338 -28.37 -2.62 28.49
CA ALA A 338 -28.10 -4.01 28.10
C ALA A 338 -27.91 -4.09 26.58
N ALA A 339 -26.83 -4.73 26.13
CA ALA A 339 -26.58 -5.02 24.72
C ALA A 339 -27.81 -5.69 24.07
N VAL A 340 -28.04 -5.38 22.80
CA VAL A 340 -29.14 -5.98 22.02
C VAL A 340 -29.06 -7.50 22.14
N THR A 341 -30.17 -8.12 22.56
CA THR A 341 -30.18 -9.56 22.80
C THR A 341 -30.10 -10.30 21.48
N VAL A 342 -28.94 -10.88 21.20
CA VAL A 342 -28.71 -11.69 19.98
C VAL A 342 -29.67 -12.89 19.97
N PRO A 343 -30.44 -13.10 18.87
CA PRO A 343 -31.34 -14.23 18.69
C PRO A 343 -30.68 -15.60 18.92
N SER A 344 -31.43 -16.55 19.46
CA SER A 344 -30.98 -17.91 19.75
C SER A 344 -30.49 -18.70 18.52
N ALA A 345 -30.91 -18.33 17.32
CA ALA A 345 -30.50 -18.99 16.08
C ALA A 345 -29.11 -18.57 15.59
N LEU A 346 -28.77 -17.27 15.69
CA LEU A 346 -27.38 -16.82 15.58
C LEU A 346 -26.54 -17.44 16.69
N ARG A 347 -27.16 -17.81 17.83
CA ARG A 347 -26.51 -18.60 18.88
C ARG A 347 -26.39 -20.10 18.61
N ALA A 348 -26.87 -20.61 17.49
CA ALA A 348 -26.83 -22.04 17.18
C ALA A 348 -25.81 -22.38 16.08
N LEU A 349 -25.17 -21.38 15.44
CA LEU A 349 -24.18 -21.60 14.39
C LEU A 349 -22.92 -22.27 14.98
N PRO A 350 -22.37 -23.31 14.32
CA PRO A 350 -21.09 -23.90 14.68
C PRO A 350 -19.96 -22.89 14.40
N ASP A 351 -18.89 -22.96 15.19
CA ASP A 351 -17.61 -22.23 14.99
C ASP A 351 -17.69 -20.69 14.90
N ARG A 352 -18.82 -20.09 15.33
CA ARG A 352 -18.97 -18.64 15.37
C ARG A 352 -18.13 -17.97 16.45
N THR A 353 -17.63 -16.80 16.10
CA THR A 353 -16.74 -15.99 16.92
C THR A 353 -17.29 -14.59 17.17
N ALA A 354 -18.15 -14.07 16.27
CA ALA A 354 -18.79 -12.76 16.40
C ALA A 354 -20.21 -12.74 15.80
N VAL A 355 -21.06 -11.82 16.25
CA VAL A 355 -22.45 -11.62 15.77
C VAL A 355 -22.84 -10.15 15.84
N ALA A 356 -23.67 -9.69 14.91
CA ALA A 356 -24.19 -8.32 14.90
C ALA A 356 -25.58 -8.23 14.28
N LEU A 357 -26.33 -7.20 14.68
CA LEU A 357 -27.63 -6.80 14.13
C LEU A 357 -27.59 -5.31 13.82
N ASP A 358 -28.31 -4.88 12.79
CA ASP A 358 -28.58 -3.45 12.62
C ASP A 358 -29.64 -2.97 13.64
N GLU A 359 -29.79 -1.65 13.79
CA GLU A 359 -30.70 -1.03 14.77
C GLU A 359 -32.16 -1.52 14.64
N GLU A 360 -32.59 -1.85 13.43
CA GLU A 360 -33.95 -2.31 13.13
C GLU A 360 -34.11 -3.85 13.11
N ALA A 361 -33.04 -4.61 13.41
CA ALA A 361 -33.00 -6.08 13.35
C ALA A 361 -33.41 -6.67 11.98
N SER A 362 -33.15 -5.89 10.93
CA SER A 362 -33.44 -6.13 9.52
C SER A 362 -32.17 -6.42 8.69
N LEU A 363 -31.04 -6.60 9.36
CA LEU A 363 -29.86 -7.31 8.88
C LEU A 363 -29.26 -8.07 10.05
N ALA A 364 -28.92 -9.33 9.85
CA ALA A 364 -28.14 -10.12 10.82
C ALA A 364 -26.83 -10.59 10.19
N ALA A 365 -25.76 -10.56 10.98
CA ALA A 365 -24.45 -11.05 10.58
C ALA A 365 -23.84 -11.98 11.63
N ALA A 366 -23.08 -12.97 11.16
CA ALA A 366 -22.24 -13.82 11.99
C ALA A 366 -20.88 -14.04 11.34
N GLY A 367 -19.84 -14.09 12.15
CA GLY A 367 -18.47 -14.37 11.74
C GLY A 367 -18.00 -15.68 12.37
N ASP A 368 -17.12 -16.40 11.67
CA ASP A 368 -16.58 -17.68 12.13
C ASP A 368 -15.05 -17.69 12.31
N ALA A 369 -14.56 -18.81 12.86
CA ALA A 369 -13.15 -19.05 13.13
C ALA A 369 -12.30 -19.15 11.86
N GLU A 370 -12.91 -19.49 10.72
CA GLU A 370 -12.27 -19.58 9.41
C GLU A 370 -12.21 -18.25 8.65
N GLY A 371 -12.79 -17.18 9.21
CA GLY A 371 -12.76 -15.84 8.63
C GLY A 371 -13.89 -15.54 7.65
N ARG A 372 -14.95 -16.35 7.61
CA ARG A 372 -16.14 -16.07 6.79
C ARG A 372 -17.11 -15.19 7.54
N VAL A 373 -17.85 -14.39 6.77
CA VAL A 373 -18.98 -13.59 7.25
C VAL A 373 -20.24 -14.05 6.55
N HIS A 374 -21.27 -14.32 7.34
CA HIS A 374 -22.57 -14.86 6.95
C HIS A 374 -23.65 -13.82 7.20
N LEU A 375 -24.51 -13.55 6.21
CA LEU A 375 -25.58 -12.55 6.29
C LEU A 375 -26.98 -13.14 6.06
N TRP A 376 -27.96 -12.57 6.75
CA TRP A 376 -29.40 -12.84 6.58
C TRP A 376 -30.18 -11.52 6.46
N GLU A 377 -31.22 -11.47 5.62
CA GLU A 377 -32.01 -10.25 5.41
C GLU A 377 -32.89 -9.90 6.62
N SER A 378 -33.07 -10.80 7.58
CA SER A 378 -33.67 -10.47 8.87
C SER A 378 -33.29 -11.44 9.98
N THR A 379 -33.54 -11.01 11.21
CA THR A 379 -33.48 -11.89 12.39
C THR A 379 -34.47 -13.05 12.34
N ALA A 380 -35.63 -12.87 11.68
CA ALA A 380 -36.64 -13.90 11.53
C ALA A 380 -36.18 -15.01 10.57
N GLU A 381 -35.56 -14.64 9.45
CA GLU A 381 -34.94 -15.58 8.50
C GLU A 381 -33.76 -16.32 9.13
N ALA A 382 -32.88 -15.60 9.84
CA ALA A 382 -31.79 -16.23 10.58
C ALA A 382 -32.31 -17.29 11.57
N ALA A 383 -33.52 -17.11 12.11
CA ALA A 383 -34.17 -18.07 13.00
C ALA A 383 -34.92 -19.21 12.30
N ALA A 384 -35.44 -18.98 11.11
CA ALA A 384 -36.23 -19.96 10.36
C ALA A 384 -35.37 -20.87 9.48
N ASP A 385 -34.41 -20.29 8.76
CA ASP A 385 -33.74 -20.91 7.62
C ASP A 385 -32.38 -21.53 8.00
N GLY A 386 -31.78 -21.05 9.08
CA GLY A 386 -30.52 -21.55 9.62
C GLY A 386 -29.28 -21.16 8.80
N PRO A 387 -28.09 -21.74 9.11
CA PRO A 387 -26.81 -21.37 8.50
C PRO A 387 -26.73 -21.53 6.98
N ALA A 388 -27.48 -22.48 6.41
CA ALA A 388 -27.29 -22.91 5.02
C ALA A 388 -27.81 -21.91 3.99
N GLU A 389 -28.78 -21.07 4.37
CA GLU A 389 -29.38 -20.05 3.51
C GLU A 389 -28.72 -18.67 3.67
N ALA A 390 -27.67 -18.56 4.50
CA ALA A 390 -26.93 -17.32 4.66
C ALA A 390 -26.10 -17.01 3.42
N VAL A 391 -26.04 -15.74 3.01
CA VAL A 391 -25.05 -15.31 2.04
C VAL A 391 -23.70 -15.27 2.75
N SER A 392 -22.78 -16.16 2.35
CA SER A 392 -21.47 -16.31 2.99
C SER A 392 -20.33 -15.87 2.08
N LYS A 393 -19.43 -15.04 2.61
CA LYS A 393 -18.22 -14.58 1.90
C LYS A 393 -16.97 -14.78 2.77
N PRO A 394 -15.86 -15.30 2.22
CA PRO A 394 -14.59 -15.42 2.93
C PRO A 394 -13.87 -14.06 2.98
N LEU A 395 -14.25 -13.21 3.93
CA LEU A 395 -13.71 -11.84 4.00
C LEU A 395 -12.33 -11.78 4.68
N HIS A 396 -12.07 -12.70 5.61
CA HIS A 396 -10.89 -12.73 6.46
C HIS A 396 -10.15 -14.06 6.33
N ARG A 397 -8.90 -14.08 6.80
CA ARG A 397 -8.02 -15.27 6.87
C ARG A 397 -7.66 -15.65 8.29
N ALA A 398 -8.25 -14.95 9.24
CA ALA A 398 -8.16 -15.18 10.66
C ALA A 398 -9.58 -15.15 11.24
N PRO A 399 -9.79 -15.68 12.44
CA PRO A 399 -11.09 -15.65 13.11
C PRO A 399 -11.69 -14.25 13.12
N VAL A 400 -12.97 -14.13 12.75
CA VAL A 400 -13.69 -12.86 12.82
C VAL A 400 -13.99 -12.55 14.28
N THR A 401 -13.37 -11.54 14.86
CA THR A 401 -13.48 -11.21 16.28
C THR A 401 -14.54 -10.17 16.59
N ALA A 402 -14.93 -9.35 15.61
CA ALA A 402 -15.94 -8.31 15.80
C ALA A 402 -16.76 -8.04 14.52
N LEU A 403 -18.01 -7.63 14.68
CA LEU A 403 -18.94 -7.31 13.59
C LEU A 403 -19.81 -6.11 13.96
N ALA A 404 -20.17 -5.31 12.95
CA ALA A 404 -21.16 -4.26 13.07
C ALA A 404 -22.03 -4.22 11.80
N CYS A 405 -23.35 -4.19 11.97
CA CYS A 405 -24.32 -4.03 10.88
C CYS A 405 -24.91 -2.63 10.94
N PHE A 406 -25.12 -2.00 9.79
CA PHE A 406 -25.74 -0.68 9.72
C PHE A 406 -26.33 -0.40 8.34
N ARG A 407 -27.06 0.71 8.27
CA ARG A 407 -27.58 1.28 7.03
C ARG A 407 -26.76 2.51 6.65
N PRO A 408 -25.94 2.46 5.59
CA PRO A 408 -25.28 3.67 5.09
C PRO A 408 -26.29 4.70 4.57
N ASP A 409 -27.45 4.25 4.08
CA ASP A 409 -28.53 5.10 3.60
C ASP A 409 -29.88 4.35 3.60
N ASP A 410 -30.94 4.99 3.13
CA ASP A 410 -32.29 4.43 3.08
C ASP A 410 -32.43 3.22 2.14
N ALA A 411 -31.52 3.04 1.17
CA ALA A 411 -31.61 1.97 0.18
C ALA A 411 -30.69 0.78 0.51
N HIS A 412 -29.57 1.03 1.17
CA HIS A 412 -28.48 0.07 1.27
C HIS A 412 -28.25 -0.40 2.71
N ARG A 413 -27.67 -1.59 2.83
CA ARG A 413 -27.27 -2.21 4.10
C ARG A 413 -25.82 -2.67 3.99
N ALA A 414 -25.08 -2.60 5.09
CA ALA A 414 -23.69 -2.99 5.12
C ALA A 414 -23.32 -3.67 6.43
N VAL A 415 -22.27 -4.49 6.34
CA VAL A 415 -21.55 -5.05 7.48
C VAL A 415 -20.11 -4.58 7.44
N VAL A 416 -19.57 -4.23 8.60
CA VAL A 416 -18.13 -4.13 8.82
C VAL A 416 -17.72 -5.29 9.73
N SER A 417 -16.61 -5.91 9.39
CA SER A 417 -16.08 -7.10 10.04
C SER A 417 -14.62 -6.89 10.40
N GLY A 418 -14.21 -7.35 11.58
CA GLY A 418 -12.85 -7.25 12.09
C GLY A 418 -12.34 -8.61 12.54
N ASP A 419 -11.05 -8.88 12.31
CA ASP A 419 -10.43 -10.17 12.65
C ASP A 419 -9.31 -10.10 13.70
N ALA A 420 -8.85 -11.27 14.11
CA ALA A 420 -7.76 -11.46 15.06
C ALA A 420 -6.38 -10.97 14.55
N HIS A 421 -6.25 -10.62 13.27
CA HIS A 421 -5.05 -10.00 12.70
C HIS A 421 -5.17 -8.48 12.54
N GLY A 422 -6.30 -7.90 12.97
CA GLY A 422 -6.48 -6.46 13.01
C GLY A 422 -7.04 -5.86 11.73
N VAL A 423 -7.51 -6.67 10.78
CA VAL A 423 -8.02 -6.22 9.49
C VAL A 423 -9.51 -5.91 9.59
N LEU A 424 -9.93 -4.74 9.11
CA LEU A 424 -11.34 -4.39 8.91
C LEU A 424 -11.75 -4.56 7.45
N ARG A 425 -12.94 -5.13 7.24
CA ARG A 425 -13.56 -5.38 5.93
C ARG A 425 -14.94 -4.78 5.88
N TYR A 426 -15.28 -4.16 4.76
CA TYR A 426 -16.58 -3.56 4.49
C TYR A 426 -17.28 -4.35 3.37
N TRP A 427 -18.52 -4.76 3.62
CA TRP A 427 -19.34 -5.47 2.66
C TRP A 427 -20.78 -4.93 2.64
N ARG A 428 -21.18 -4.43 1.48
CA ARG A 428 -22.56 -4.03 1.19
C ARG A 428 -23.35 -5.23 0.68
N THR A 429 -24.60 -5.37 1.11
CA THR A 429 -25.42 -6.54 0.76
C THR A 429 -25.77 -6.63 -0.73
N ASP A 430 -25.67 -5.52 -1.47
CA ASP A 430 -26.08 -5.41 -2.87
C ASP A 430 -24.92 -5.47 -3.88
N CYS A 431 -23.67 -5.59 -3.41
CA CYS A 431 -22.50 -5.73 -4.26
C CYS A 431 -21.46 -6.67 -3.66
N ASP A 432 -20.46 -7.03 -4.46
CA ASP A 432 -19.33 -7.81 -3.95
C ASP A 432 -18.52 -6.99 -2.92
N PRO A 433 -17.92 -7.66 -1.92
CA PRO A 433 -17.07 -7.01 -0.94
C PRO A 433 -15.95 -6.20 -1.58
N ARG A 434 -15.51 -5.13 -0.92
CA ARG A 434 -14.39 -4.34 -1.42
C ARG A 434 -13.09 -5.20 -1.42
N PRO A 435 -12.29 -5.16 -2.50
CA PRO A 435 -11.03 -5.92 -2.57
C PRO A 435 -10.01 -5.47 -1.51
N GLN A 436 -9.95 -4.17 -1.22
CA GLN A 436 -9.04 -3.63 -0.21
C GLN A 436 -9.69 -3.60 1.18
N PRO A 437 -8.90 -3.78 2.26
CA PRO A 437 -9.34 -3.51 3.62
C PRO A 437 -9.97 -2.14 3.77
N PHE A 438 -10.96 -2.04 4.65
CA PHE A 438 -11.49 -0.76 5.09
C PHE A 438 -10.47 -0.01 5.96
N ASP A 439 -9.83 -0.71 6.89
CA ASP A 439 -8.70 -0.24 7.70
C ASP A 439 -7.94 -1.46 8.27
N ARG A 440 -6.75 -1.26 8.87
CA ARG A 440 -6.00 -2.33 9.53
C ARG A 440 -5.01 -1.82 10.56
N ARG A 441 -4.71 -2.67 11.56
CA ARG A 441 -3.58 -2.52 12.49
C ARG A 441 -2.92 -3.88 12.72
N ARG A 442 -1.71 -3.87 13.28
CA ARG A 442 -0.90 -5.08 13.56
C ARG A 442 -1.28 -5.82 14.83
N THR A 443 -2.55 -5.74 15.22
CA THR A 443 -3.05 -6.28 16.49
C THR A 443 -4.54 -6.55 16.34
N ALA A 444 -5.10 -7.48 17.11
CA ALA A 444 -6.47 -7.94 16.92
C ALA A 444 -7.50 -6.80 17.04
N VAL A 445 -8.55 -6.85 16.21
CA VAL A 445 -9.77 -6.09 16.47
C VAL A 445 -10.46 -6.72 17.67
N THR A 446 -10.79 -5.95 18.70
CA THR A 446 -11.43 -6.49 19.92
C THR A 446 -12.91 -6.16 20.00
N ALA A 447 -13.34 -5.04 19.42
CA ALA A 447 -14.74 -4.62 19.43
C ALA A 447 -15.06 -3.72 18.24
N LEU A 448 -16.32 -3.77 17.78
CA LEU A 448 -16.80 -3.01 16.63
C LEU A 448 -18.28 -2.70 16.81
N THR A 449 -18.70 -1.46 16.55
CA THR A 449 -20.10 -1.03 16.62
C THR A 449 -20.37 0.05 15.58
N ALA A 450 -21.62 0.14 15.11
CA ALA A 450 -22.06 1.20 14.22
C ALA A 450 -23.42 1.74 14.67
N ALA A 451 -23.70 3.02 14.41
CA ALA A 451 -24.97 3.67 14.73
C ALA A 451 -25.24 4.86 13.82
N GLY A 452 -26.51 5.24 13.70
CA GLY A 452 -26.91 6.49 13.05
C GLY A 452 -26.78 7.68 14.01
N LEU A 453 -25.76 8.52 13.82
CA LEU A 453 -25.63 9.79 14.55
C LEU A 453 -26.39 10.91 13.82
N ALA A 454 -26.51 12.07 14.48
CA ALA A 454 -27.08 13.27 13.85
C ALA A 454 -26.31 13.73 12.59
N THR A 455 -25.03 13.37 12.48
CA THR A 455 -24.18 13.64 11.31
C THR A 455 -24.28 12.57 10.23
N GLY A 456 -24.94 11.44 10.48
CA GLY A 456 -24.97 10.30 9.57
C GLY A 456 -24.43 9.01 10.21
N PRO A 457 -24.24 7.95 9.41
CA PRO A 457 -23.75 6.66 9.88
C PRO A 457 -22.32 6.77 10.40
N ALA A 458 -22.11 6.33 11.64
CA ALA A 458 -20.82 6.28 12.28
C ALA A 458 -20.42 4.85 12.64
N LEU A 459 -19.12 4.59 12.63
CA LEU A 459 -18.50 3.32 13.03
C LEU A 459 -17.50 3.60 14.16
N ALA A 460 -17.43 2.72 15.16
CA ALA A 460 -16.36 2.73 16.16
C ALA A 460 -15.71 1.34 16.24
N CYS A 461 -14.39 1.31 16.28
CA CYS A 461 -13.59 0.09 16.33
C CYS A 461 -12.49 0.21 17.39
N ALA A 462 -12.34 -0.81 18.22
CA ALA A 462 -11.22 -0.96 19.15
C ALA A 462 -10.25 -2.03 18.65
N TRP A 463 -8.96 -1.73 18.78
CA TRP A 463 -7.89 -2.70 18.62
C TRP A 463 -7.24 -3.04 19.97
N ALA A 464 -6.58 -4.20 20.05
CA ALA A 464 -6.02 -4.70 21.31
C ALA A 464 -4.88 -3.83 21.88
N ASP A 465 -4.31 -2.92 21.09
CA ASP A 465 -3.35 -1.90 21.57
C ASP A 465 -4.02 -0.72 22.30
N GLY A 466 -5.36 -0.71 22.40
CA GLY A 466 -6.12 0.29 23.12
C GLY A 466 -6.45 1.55 22.32
N LEU A 467 -6.13 1.56 21.02
CA LEU A 467 -6.60 2.58 20.11
C LEU A 467 -8.06 2.28 19.72
N VAL A 468 -8.90 3.29 19.87
CA VAL A 468 -10.26 3.32 19.30
C VAL A 468 -10.29 4.33 18.17
N ARG A 469 -10.82 3.93 17.01
CA ARG A 469 -11.13 4.85 15.91
C ARG A 469 -12.64 5.00 15.77
N ILE A 470 -13.06 6.23 15.48
CA ILE A 470 -14.46 6.54 15.18
C ILE A 470 -14.52 7.23 13.82
N TRP A 471 -15.27 6.66 12.90
CA TRP A 471 -15.46 7.18 11.55
C TRP A 471 -16.85 7.78 11.39
N ASP A 472 -16.91 8.92 10.70
CA ASP A 472 -18.11 9.38 10.02
C ASP A 472 -18.05 8.81 8.60
N LEU A 473 -18.96 7.88 8.28
CA LEU A 473 -18.85 7.07 7.06
C LEU A 473 -19.25 7.83 5.79
N ASP A 474 -20.02 8.91 5.91
CA ASP A 474 -20.38 9.78 4.79
C ASP A 474 -19.18 10.60 4.33
N SER A 475 -18.53 11.31 5.27
CA SER A 475 -17.36 12.14 4.95
C SER A 475 -16.08 11.33 4.82
N GLY A 476 -15.99 10.18 5.49
CA GLY A 476 -14.75 9.40 5.64
C GLY A 476 -13.80 9.97 6.71
N SER A 477 -14.24 10.97 7.47
CA SER A 477 -13.45 11.54 8.57
C SER A 477 -13.23 10.52 9.67
N VAL A 478 -12.05 10.53 10.31
CA VAL A 478 -11.70 9.59 11.37
C VAL A 478 -11.12 10.32 12.57
N ALA A 479 -11.61 9.97 13.76
CA ALA A 479 -11.09 10.43 15.05
C ALA A 479 -10.39 9.27 15.77
N ARG A 480 -9.30 9.58 16.48
CA ARG A 480 -8.47 8.61 17.24
C ARG A 480 -8.57 8.86 18.74
N LEU A 481 -8.98 7.84 19.49
CA LEU A 481 -9.15 7.88 20.93
C LEU A 481 -8.23 6.84 21.59
N ARG A 482 -7.30 7.30 22.43
CA ARG A 482 -6.35 6.46 23.17
C ARG A 482 -6.92 6.10 24.54
N LEU A 483 -7.82 5.14 24.59
CA LEU A 483 -8.59 4.83 25.80
C LEU A 483 -7.90 3.80 26.73
N GLY A 484 -6.96 3.01 26.19
CA GLY A 484 -6.21 2.01 26.94
C GLY A 484 -6.54 0.57 26.52
N THR A 485 -5.67 -0.36 26.88
CA THR A 485 -5.73 -1.76 26.45
C THR A 485 -6.80 -2.56 27.21
N GLY A 486 -7.21 -3.70 26.63
CA GLY A 486 -8.19 -4.60 27.25
C GLY A 486 -9.65 -4.24 27.02
N ILE A 487 -9.96 -3.41 26.02
CA ILE A 487 -11.35 -3.13 25.63
C ILE A 487 -11.98 -4.41 25.09
N GLU A 488 -13.07 -4.83 25.73
CA GLU A 488 -13.81 -6.07 25.45
C GLU A 488 -15.02 -5.82 24.55
N ASP A 489 -15.66 -4.65 24.64
CA ASP A 489 -16.86 -4.32 23.88
C ASP A 489 -17.05 -2.80 23.69
N LEU A 490 -17.75 -2.43 22.62
CA LEU A 490 -18.13 -1.05 22.29
C LEU A 490 -19.62 -1.01 21.91
N VAL A 491 -20.36 -0.02 22.43
CA VAL A 491 -21.74 0.25 22.00
C VAL A 491 -21.88 1.74 21.73
N LEU A 492 -22.16 2.11 20.47
CA LEU A 492 -22.43 3.48 20.07
C LEU A 492 -23.94 3.68 19.96
N GLU A 493 -24.48 4.70 20.64
CA GLU A 493 -25.89 5.09 20.52
C GLU A 493 -26.04 6.30 19.58
N GLY A 494 -27.20 6.40 18.93
CA GLY A 494 -27.51 7.47 17.98
C GLY A 494 -27.50 8.88 18.57
N ASP A 495 -27.54 8.99 19.89
CA ASP A 495 -27.41 10.28 20.59
C ASP A 495 -25.95 10.76 20.69
N GLY A 496 -24.96 9.95 20.32
CA GLY A 496 -23.53 10.24 20.44
C GLY A 496 -22.87 9.73 21.73
N THR A 497 -23.52 8.84 22.48
CA THR A 497 -22.92 8.18 23.64
C THR A 497 -22.21 6.90 23.21
N LEU A 498 -20.91 6.80 23.49
CA LEU A 498 -20.10 5.60 23.28
C LEU A 498 -19.85 4.91 24.61
N TYR A 499 -20.37 3.72 24.78
CA TYR A 499 -20.07 2.87 25.92
C TYR A 499 -18.89 1.98 25.63
N VAL A 500 -17.94 1.96 26.55
CA VAL A 500 -16.71 1.17 26.46
C VAL A 500 -16.67 0.20 27.62
N THR A 501 -16.61 -1.10 27.31
CA THR A 501 -16.44 -2.16 28.31
C THR A 501 -14.98 -2.58 28.34
N GLY A 502 -14.35 -2.55 29.50
CA GLY A 502 -12.99 -3.04 29.69
C GLY A 502 -12.77 -3.63 31.09
N PRO A 503 -11.52 -3.96 31.46
CA PRO A 503 -11.20 -4.64 32.72
C PRO A 503 -11.60 -3.86 33.98
N ALA A 504 -11.67 -2.53 33.91
CA ALA A 504 -12.09 -1.67 35.01
C ALA A 504 -13.62 -1.55 35.16
N GLY A 505 -14.39 -2.08 34.19
CA GLY A 505 -15.85 -1.96 34.12
C GLY A 505 -16.30 -1.22 32.86
N GLN A 506 -17.56 -0.77 32.89
CA GLN A 506 -18.19 -0.04 31.79
C GLN A 506 -18.18 1.47 32.04
N VAL A 507 -17.87 2.23 31.00
CA VAL A 507 -17.79 3.69 31.02
C VAL A 507 -18.61 4.26 29.86
N ALA A 508 -19.39 5.31 30.13
CA ALA A 508 -20.14 6.05 29.13
C ALA A 508 -19.37 7.32 28.73
N LEU A 509 -18.95 7.40 27.46
CA LEU A 509 -18.30 8.56 26.88
C LEU A 509 -19.33 9.37 26.09
N ARG A 510 -19.51 10.63 26.46
CA ARG A 510 -20.25 11.59 25.65
C ARG A 510 -19.33 12.12 24.56
N LEU A 511 -19.65 11.85 23.31
CA LEU A 511 -18.91 12.34 22.15
C LEU A 511 -19.42 13.71 21.71
N ASP A 512 -18.50 14.57 21.27
CA ASP A 512 -18.79 15.79 20.53
C ASP A 512 -18.45 15.58 19.05
N ALA A 513 -19.48 15.45 18.21
CA ALA A 513 -19.29 15.13 16.79
C ALA A 513 -18.52 16.24 16.03
N GLU A 514 -18.72 17.51 16.38
CA GLU A 514 -17.99 18.62 15.77
C GLU A 514 -16.50 18.56 16.16
N GLY A 515 -16.20 18.31 17.44
CA GLY A 515 -14.84 18.12 17.92
C GLY A 515 -14.16 16.86 17.38
N LEU A 516 -14.89 15.77 17.17
CA LEU A 516 -14.35 14.54 16.58
C LEU A 516 -13.95 14.73 15.12
N TRP A 517 -14.75 15.47 14.34
CA TRP A 517 -14.56 15.63 12.91
C TRP A 517 -14.60 17.11 12.49
N PRO A 518 -13.60 17.92 12.89
CA PRO A 518 -13.59 19.37 12.64
C PRO A 518 -13.56 19.72 11.16
N HIS A 519 -13.14 18.79 10.29
CA HIS A 519 -13.06 18.97 8.85
C HIS A 519 -14.15 18.19 8.08
N ARG A 520 -15.24 17.76 8.74
CA ARG A 520 -16.31 16.98 8.09
C ARG A 520 -16.90 17.67 6.86
N GLU A 521 -17.27 18.94 6.99
CA GLU A 521 -17.85 19.70 5.88
C GLU A 521 -16.88 19.88 4.71
N LEU A 522 -15.59 20.05 5.02
CA LEU A 522 -14.52 20.10 4.03
C LEU A 522 -14.45 18.78 3.25
N GLN A 523 -14.52 17.64 3.95
CA GLN A 523 -14.48 16.32 3.33
C GLN A 523 -15.70 16.06 2.44
N LEU A 524 -16.90 16.44 2.87
CA LEU A 524 -18.12 16.34 2.03
C LEU A 524 -17.96 17.13 0.72
N ARG A 525 -17.51 18.39 0.80
CA ARG A 525 -17.23 19.21 -0.39
C ARG A 525 -16.13 18.62 -1.28
N LEU A 526 -15.16 17.88 -0.73
CA LEU A 526 -14.14 17.19 -1.51
C LEU A 526 -14.71 16.03 -2.33
N HIS A 527 -15.77 15.36 -1.86
CA HIS A 527 -16.45 14.29 -2.60
C HIS A 527 -17.25 14.81 -3.80
N ASP A 528 -17.76 16.03 -3.71
CA ASP A 528 -18.56 16.65 -4.78
C ASP A 528 -17.74 17.08 -6.00
N VAL A 529 -16.41 17.15 -5.86
CA VAL A 529 -15.50 17.50 -6.95
C VAL A 529 -15.20 16.26 -7.80
N ASP A 530 -15.45 16.35 -9.10
CA ASP A 530 -15.06 15.31 -10.07
C ASP A 530 -13.55 15.34 -10.33
N TRP A 531 -12.77 14.81 -9.38
CA TRP A 531 -11.32 14.71 -9.46
C TRP A 531 -10.83 13.92 -10.68
N GLY A 532 -11.66 13.06 -11.28
CA GLY A 532 -11.31 12.31 -12.49
C GLY A 532 -11.21 13.20 -13.73
N SER A 533 -11.88 14.35 -13.72
CA SER A 533 -11.83 15.34 -14.82
C SER A 533 -10.57 16.21 -14.81
N TYR A 534 -9.75 16.15 -13.75
CA TYR A 534 -8.53 16.94 -13.59
C TYR A 534 -7.27 16.09 -13.71
N TRP A 535 -6.16 16.74 -14.08
CA TRP A 535 -4.86 16.11 -14.28
C TRP A 535 -3.84 16.51 -13.22
N SER A 536 -3.11 15.52 -12.73
CA SER A 536 -1.96 15.64 -11.83
C SER A 536 -0.69 15.13 -12.54
N ALA A 537 0.48 15.31 -11.91
CA ALA A 537 1.75 14.83 -12.46
C ALA A 537 1.80 13.32 -12.74
N ARG A 538 0.83 12.55 -12.21
CA ARG A 538 0.73 11.09 -12.36
C ARG A 538 -0.55 10.63 -13.07
N GLY A 539 -1.19 11.51 -13.84
CA GLY A 539 -2.44 11.23 -14.54
C GLY A 539 -3.69 11.80 -13.84
N PRO A 540 -4.88 11.19 -14.04
CA PRO A 540 -6.13 11.65 -13.43
C PRO A 540 -6.03 11.84 -11.91
N ALA A 541 -6.61 12.91 -11.39
CA ALA A 541 -6.35 13.40 -10.04
C ALA A 541 -7.12 12.67 -8.92
N HIS A 542 -7.51 11.40 -9.11
CA HIS A 542 -8.25 10.60 -8.12
C HIS A 542 -7.56 10.55 -6.75
N ALA A 543 -6.22 10.54 -6.72
CA ALA A 543 -5.43 10.48 -5.50
C ALA A 543 -5.44 11.81 -4.71
N VAL A 544 -5.65 12.95 -5.38
CA VAL A 544 -5.57 14.29 -4.77
C VAL A 544 -6.61 14.43 -3.66
N ARG A 545 -7.85 13.98 -3.90
CA ARG A 545 -8.92 13.96 -2.89
C ARG A 545 -8.48 13.31 -1.58
N GLY A 546 -7.99 12.07 -1.67
CA GLY A 546 -7.59 11.29 -0.50
C GLY A 546 -6.40 11.89 0.24
N LEU A 547 -5.49 12.53 -0.49
CA LEU A 547 -4.36 13.22 0.11
C LEU A 547 -4.76 14.52 0.81
N ILE A 548 -5.61 15.37 0.21
CA ILE A 548 -6.15 16.57 0.89
C ILE A 548 -6.86 16.15 2.18
N GLY A 549 -7.65 15.06 2.12
CA GLY A 549 -8.30 14.53 3.31
C GLY A 549 -7.32 14.08 4.40
N LYS A 550 -6.15 13.53 4.03
CA LYS A 550 -5.09 13.15 4.97
C LYS A 550 -4.32 14.34 5.56
N VAL A 551 -4.25 15.48 4.86
CA VAL A 551 -3.68 16.74 5.41
C VAL A 551 -4.46 17.20 6.66
N ALA A 552 -5.74 16.84 6.74
CA ALA A 552 -6.62 17.11 7.88
C ALA A 552 -6.41 16.19 9.09
N SER A 553 -5.46 15.25 9.03
CA SER A 553 -5.20 14.27 10.10
C SER A 553 -4.58 14.92 11.34
N ASP A 554 -5.02 14.46 12.52
CA ASP A 554 -4.38 14.75 13.81
C ASP A 554 -3.01 14.07 13.98
N HIS A 555 -2.66 13.12 13.10
CA HIS A 555 -1.36 12.45 13.08
C HIS A 555 -0.37 13.23 12.20
N LYS A 556 0.63 13.83 12.85
CA LYS A 556 1.60 14.72 12.22
C LYS A 556 2.29 14.13 10.99
N GLU A 557 2.76 12.89 11.06
CA GLU A 557 3.47 12.27 9.92
C GLU A 557 2.53 11.99 8.75
N THR A 558 1.28 11.61 9.03
CA THR A 558 0.27 11.39 7.99
C THR A 558 -0.09 12.70 7.29
N ALA A 559 -0.28 13.77 8.05
CA ALA A 559 -0.56 15.09 7.51
C ALA A 559 0.63 15.62 6.67
N LEU A 560 1.86 15.53 7.19
CA LEU A 560 3.06 15.98 6.47
C LEU A 560 3.34 15.14 5.22
N GLY A 561 3.26 13.82 5.32
CA GLY A 561 3.42 12.91 4.18
C GLY A 561 2.42 13.20 3.07
N ALA A 562 1.16 13.47 3.43
CA ALA A 562 0.13 13.85 2.48
C ALA A 562 0.44 15.19 1.76
N VAL A 563 0.96 16.19 2.48
CA VAL A 563 1.41 17.44 1.85
C VAL A 563 2.57 17.20 0.89
N HIS A 564 3.55 16.36 1.23
CA HIS A 564 4.66 16.03 0.34
C HIS A 564 4.19 15.31 -0.93
N ASP A 565 3.26 14.37 -0.81
CA ASP A 565 2.71 13.69 -1.99
C ASP A 565 1.84 14.63 -2.84
N LEU A 566 1.07 15.53 -2.23
CA LEU A 566 0.37 16.58 -2.95
C LEU A 566 1.33 17.51 -3.69
N TYR A 567 2.47 17.85 -3.08
CA TYR A 567 3.50 18.65 -3.72
C TYR A 567 3.97 18.00 -5.02
N ARG A 568 4.28 16.70 -4.99
CA ARG A 568 4.69 15.93 -6.17
C ARG A 568 3.60 15.84 -7.24
N LEU A 569 2.32 15.90 -6.86
CA LEU A 569 1.20 15.76 -7.78
C LEU A 569 0.72 17.08 -8.38
N LEU A 570 0.82 18.17 -7.63
CA LEU A 570 0.20 19.46 -7.95
C LEU A 570 1.20 20.54 -8.39
N VAL A 571 2.48 20.42 -8.02
CA VAL A 571 3.51 21.41 -8.32
C VAL A 571 4.38 20.89 -9.47
N SER A 572 4.28 21.52 -10.64
CA SER A 572 5.23 21.33 -11.74
C SER A 572 5.43 22.62 -12.52
N LYS A 573 6.60 22.77 -13.15
CA LYS A 573 6.90 23.92 -14.02
C LYS A 573 6.14 23.88 -15.35
N GLY A 574 5.58 22.72 -15.73
CA GLY A 574 4.79 22.52 -16.94
C GLY A 574 3.31 22.92 -16.77
N SER A 575 2.69 23.41 -17.85
CA SER A 575 1.34 23.99 -17.87
C SER A 575 0.18 22.98 -17.82
N SER A 576 0.46 21.67 -17.78
CA SER A 576 -0.54 20.61 -18.02
C SER A 576 -1.29 20.12 -16.77
N LEU A 577 -0.96 20.64 -15.58
CA LEU A 577 -1.60 20.22 -14.32
C LEU A 577 -2.83 21.07 -14.01
N THR A 578 -4.02 20.48 -14.14
CA THR A 578 -5.31 21.16 -13.90
C THR A 578 -5.88 20.90 -12.51
N ALA A 579 -5.32 19.96 -11.74
CA ALA A 579 -5.83 19.59 -10.41
C ALA A 579 -5.43 20.57 -9.29
N ALA A 580 -4.45 21.44 -9.51
CA ALA A 580 -3.97 22.36 -8.47
C ALA A 580 -5.00 23.46 -8.14
N ALA A 581 -5.56 24.12 -9.17
CA ALA A 581 -6.58 25.16 -8.99
C ALA A 581 -7.81 24.70 -8.15
N PRO A 582 -8.47 23.56 -8.41
CA PRO A 582 -9.59 23.09 -7.59
C PRO A 582 -9.17 22.63 -6.18
N ALA A 583 -7.88 22.28 -5.96
CA ALA A 583 -7.38 21.91 -4.63
C ALA A 583 -7.16 23.12 -3.70
N VAL A 584 -6.78 24.28 -4.25
CA VAL A 584 -6.39 25.47 -3.49
C VAL A 584 -7.41 25.91 -2.42
N PRO A 585 -8.73 25.99 -2.68
CA PRO A 585 -9.70 26.37 -1.66
C PRO A 585 -9.67 25.47 -0.42
N PHE A 586 -9.50 24.16 -0.61
CA PHE A 586 -9.44 23.20 0.47
C PHE A 586 -8.12 23.29 1.25
N LEU A 587 -7.00 23.43 0.55
CA LEU A 587 -5.69 23.63 1.17
C LEU A 587 -5.64 24.92 2.00
N ALA A 588 -6.23 26.01 1.49
CA ALA A 588 -6.31 27.28 2.19
C ALA A 588 -7.20 27.19 3.44
N GLU A 589 -8.33 26.49 3.36
CA GLU A 589 -9.21 26.24 4.51
C GLU A 589 -8.48 25.46 5.61
N LEU A 590 -7.79 24.36 5.26
CA LEU A 590 -6.95 23.60 6.21
C LEU A 590 -5.82 24.44 6.83
N MET A 591 -5.26 25.39 6.07
CA MET A 591 -4.22 26.29 6.57
C MET A 591 -4.72 27.26 7.65
N THR A 592 -6.03 27.56 7.65
CA THR A 592 -6.64 28.44 8.67
C THR A 592 -6.84 27.74 10.00
N ASP A 593 -6.80 26.41 10.05
CA ASP A 593 -6.87 25.65 11.29
C ASP A 593 -5.52 25.71 12.04
N PRO A 594 -5.46 26.32 13.24
CA PRO A 594 -4.24 26.37 14.04
C PRO A 594 -3.78 24.99 14.56
N ALA A 595 -4.68 24.01 14.64
CA ALA A 595 -4.38 22.65 15.10
C ALA A 595 -3.81 21.75 13.99
N ASN A 596 -3.84 22.19 12.72
CA ASN A 596 -3.33 21.41 11.61
C ASN A 596 -1.82 21.14 11.77
N GLN A 597 -1.42 19.87 11.67
CA GLN A 597 -0.06 19.44 11.96
C GLN A 597 0.97 19.77 10.86
N ALA A 598 0.50 20.16 9.68
CA ALA A 598 1.33 20.38 8.48
C ALA A 598 1.41 21.86 8.04
N ARG A 599 0.93 22.80 8.85
CA ARG A 599 0.81 24.24 8.52
C ARG A 599 2.01 24.86 7.78
N PRO A 600 3.29 24.73 8.24
CA PRO A 600 4.41 25.33 7.50
C PRO A 600 4.58 24.77 6.09
N THR A 601 4.56 23.45 5.93
CA THR A 601 4.73 22.77 4.64
C THR A 601 3.52 22.98 3.73
N LEU A 602 2.32 23.04 4.30
CA LEU A 602 1.08 23.31 3.58
C LEU A 602 1.09 24.71 2.96
N LEU A 603 1.58 25.72 3.68
CA LEU A 603 1.68 27.08 3.14
C LEU A 603 2.72 27.18 2.01
N LEU A 604 3.83 26.45 2.12
CA LEU A 604 4.82 26.35 1.03
C LEU A 604 4.22 25.73 -0.23
N LEU A 605 3.47 24.63 -0.09
CA LEU A 605 2.74 24.02 -1.20
C LEU A 605 1.83 25.05 -1.89
N ILE A 606 1.05 25.83 -1.12
CA ILE A 606 0.16 26.86 -1.69
C ILE A 606 0.98 27.96 -2.41
N ALA A 607 2.12 28.36 -1.85
CA ALA A 607 3.02 29.34 -2.46
C ALA A 607 3.63 28.85 -3.78
N ASP A 608 4.02 27.58 -3.84
CA ASP A 608 4.66 27.01 -5.04
C ASP A 608 3.64 26.68 -6.13
N ILE A 609 2.39 26.36 -5.77
CA ILE A 609 1.27 26.32 -6.73
C ILE A 609 1.09 27.68 -7.41
N ALA A 610 1.27 28.79 -6.69
CA ALA A 610 1.20 30.14 -7.28
C ALA A 610 2.42 30.48 -8.15
N ASP A 611 3.60 29.91 -7.92
CA ASP A 611 4.77 30.18 -8.76
C ASP A 611 4.73 29.46 -10.11
N CYS A 612 3.97 28.36 -10.20
CA CYS A 612 3.78 27.59 -11.41
C CYS A 612 3.33 28.47 -12.59
N SER A 613 3.70 28.06 -13.82
CA SER A 613 3.44 28.82 -15.05
C SER A 613 1.94 29.02 -15.36
N SER A 614 1.04 28.21 -14.77
CA SER A 614 -0.42 28.29 -14.93
C SER A 614 -1.07 29.56 -14.34
N ALA A 615 -1.76 30.31 -15.20
CA ALA A 615 -2.56 31.47 -14.79
C ALA A 615 -3.79 31.10 -13.94
N GLU A 616 -4.38 29.92 -14.18
CA GLU A 616 -5.52 29.43 -13.40
C GLU A 616 -5.12 29.11 -11.95
N ASN A 617 -3.94 28.51 -11.76
CA ASN A 617 -3.40 28.24 -10.42
C ASN A 617 -3.15 29.54 -9.67
N ARG A 618 -2.51 30.53 -10.32
CA ARG A 618 -2.32 31.87 -9.74
C ARG A 618 -3.64 32.54 -9.38
N ALA A 619 -4.65 32.47 -10.26
CA ALA A 619 -5.97 33.05 -10.01
C ALA A 619 -6.67 32.38 -8.81
N ALA A 620 -6.62 31.05 -8.71
CA ALA A 620 -7.17 30.30 -7.59
C ALA A 620 -6.51 30.70 -6.27
N VAL A 621 -5.18 30.81 -6.25
CA VAL A 621 -4.43 31.23 -5.04
C VAL A 621 -4.73 32.68 -4.68
N ARG A 622 -4.80 33.59 -5.65
CA ARG A 622 -5.21 35.00 -5.43
C ARG A 622 -6.61 35.11 -4.80
N ALA A 623 -7.54 34.24 -5.19
CA ALA A 623 -8.89 34.23 -4.66
C ALA A 623 -8.93 33.91 -3.15
N VAL A 624 -8.01 33.07 -2.65
CA VAL A 624 -7.95 32.68 -1.23
C VAL A 624 -7.01 33.53 -0.39
N LEU A 625 -6.15 34.38 -0.99
CA LEU A 625 -5.24 35.27 -0.27
C LEU A 625 -5.89 36.05 0.89
N PRO A 626 -7.11 36.64 0.74
CA PRO A 626 -7.73 37.37 1.83
C PRO A 626 -7.93 36.53 3.11
N MET A 627 -8.17 35.22 2.97
CA MET A 627 -8.32 34.30 4.10
C MET A 627 -6.99 34.06 4.82
N LEU A 628 -5.87 34.10 4.08
CA LEU A 628 -4.53 33.78 4.58
C LEU A 628 -3.76 34.99 5.12
N ARG A 629 -4.28 36.22 4.98
CA ARG A 629 -3.57 37.45 5.40
C ARG A 629 -3.13 37.47 6.86
N HIS A 630 -3.93 36.88 7.74
CA HIS A 630 -3.64 36.81 9.18
C HIS A 630 -2.33 36.07 9.50
N LEU A 631 -1.83 35.25 8.57
CA LEU A 631 -0.60 34.47 8.74
C LEU A 631 0.67 35.35 8.77
N HIS A 632 0.60 36.61 8.36
CA HIS A 632 1.71 37.58 8.53
C HIS A 632 2.02 37.86 10.01
N ASP A 633 1.02 37.69 10.88
CA ASP A 633 1.14 37.87 12.33
C ASP A 633 1.25 36.52 13.07
N ASP A 634 1.42 35.40 12.35
CA ASP A 634 1.50 34.06 12.96
C ASP A 634 2.72 33.97 13.89
N PRO A 635 2.61 33.29 15.06
CA PRO A 635 3.74 33.11 15.98
C PRO A 635 4.95 32.43 15.32
N LEU A 636 4.74 31.53 14.34
CA LEU A 636 5.81 30.79 13.68
C LEU A 636 6.49 31.62 12.58
N SER A 637 7.80 31.82 12.72
CA SER A 637 8.58 32.61 11.75
C SER A 637 8.61 32.03 10.34
N SER A 638 8.56 30.70 10.21
CA SER A 638 8.48 30.00 8.93
C SER A 638 7.18 30.30 8.18
N ILE A 639 6.05 30.38 8.90
CA ILE A 639 4.74 30.74 8.33
C ILE A 639 4.74 32.18 7.85
N ARG A 640 5.28 33.11 8.65
CA ARG A 640 5.40 34.52 8.24
C ARG A 640 6.25 34.69 6.98
N TRP A 641 7.34 33.93 6.86
CA TRP A 641 8.19 33.95 5.68
C TRP A 641 7.45 33.41 4.45
N ALA A 642 6.81 32.25 4.57
CA ALA A 642 6.07 31.63 3.46
C ALA A 642 4.86 32.47 3.02
N ALA A 643 4.18 33.17 3.96
CA ALA A 643 3.11 34.11 3.64
C ALA A 643 3.61 35.28 2.77
N ALA A 644 4.81 35.81 3.06
CA ALA A 644 5.42 36.86 2.26
C ALA A 644 5.81 36.37 0.85
N GLU A 645 6.34 35.14 0.74
CA GLU A 645 6.70 34.55 -0.56
C GLU A 645 5.45 34.27 -1.41
N LEU A 646 4.37 33.78 -0.80
CA LEU A 646 3.07 33.59 -1.43
C LEU A 646 2.53 34.90 -2.04
N GLU A 647 2.60 36.02 -1.33
CA GLU A 647 2.18 37.32 -1.85
C GLU A 647 3.04 37.77 -3.04
N LYS A 648 4.35 37.52 -2.99
CA LYS A 648 5.29 37.82 -4.08
C LYS A 648 4.98 37.01 -5.33
N HIS A 649 4.70 35.70 -5.20
CA HIS A 649 4.31 34.84 -6.32
C HIS A 649 2.96 35.24 -6.92
N CYS A 650 2.07 35.77 -6.09
CA CYS A 650 0.78 36.29 -6.53
C CYS A 650 0.83 37.70 -7.10
N ALA A 651 1.96 38.42 -7.08
CA ALA A 651 2.06 39.74 -7.69
C ALA A 651 1.82 39.67 -9.22
N PRO A 652 1.20 40.70 -9.84
CA PRO A 652 1.01 40.72 -11.29
C PRO A 652 2.36 40.66 -12.02
N ARG A 653 2.51 39.68 -12.93
CA ARG A 653 3.68 39.57 -13.80
C ARG A 653 3.57 40.62 -14.93
N PRO A 654 4.69 41.05 -15.54
CA PRO A 654 4.66 42.06 -16.60
C PRO A 654 3.78 41.59 -17.78
N GLY A 655 2.66 42.27 -18.01
CA GLY A 655 1.71 41.96 -19.09
C GLY A 655 0.41 41.27 -18.67
N GLU A 656 0.23 40.93 -17.40
CA GLU A 656 -1.05 40.47 -16.84
C GLU A 656 -1.81 41.65 -16.20
N GLU A 657 -3.09 41.84 -16.54
CA GLU A 657 -3.98 42.83 -15.89
C GLU A 657 -4.55 42.33 -14.55
#